data_AF-A0A7V9P1U7-F1
#
_entry.id   AF-A0A7V9P1U7-F1
#
_cell.length_a   1.000
_cell.length_b   1.000
_cell.length_c   1.000
_cell.angle_alpha   90.00
_cell.angle_beta   90.00
_cell.angle_gamma   90.00
#
_symmetry.space_group_name_H-M   'P 1'
#
loop_
_entity.id
_entity.type
_entity.pdbx_description
1 polymer ?
#
loop_
_entity_poly.entity_id
_entity_poly.type
_entity_poly.pdbx_seq_one_letter_code
_entity_poly.pdbx_strand_id
1 'polypeptide(L)'
;MKADIVDEEIIEVIGARSHNLKDISITIPRNKLVVITGLSGSGKSSLAFDTIYAEGQRRYIESFSSYARQFLGNLERPDVDKISGLSPVISIEQKTVNKNPRSTVGTITEIYDFMRLLFARAGQAYSYVTGEKMVRYSDDQIMDLIETEYKAKKINLLAPIIRARKGHYRELFEDIRKRGFNKVRIDGQIIDITPKMQVDRYKIHDIEIVIDRLEITKDIRTRLNASLQTAMKHGKGVLMVIEHEEETKQKKKSKGVEAQPRFFSRSLMCPTSGISYDEPAPNLFSFNSPYGACPQCNGLGEISEIDISKIVVNPKLSIAKGAVAPIGAQKSGGGWIFKQIEAIGAVHAFNLDTPFEDLSEEAVNVLLYGSDELFKVTTEGGTYNTNFEGIATFITRQAEDDPSPGMLRWAQGFTNKKACPTCHGTRLKKESLYFKIAEKNISELSEMDISILQAWFKDVEKKLSKTQNTIAVEVLKEIRSRIQFLMEVGLDYVTLNRSSKTLSGGEAQRIRLATQIGSQLVGVLYILDEPSIGLHQRDNVRLITALKNLRDVGNSVLVVEHDKDMMLESDYVIDIGPGAGVHGGRIVAASTPKDMLKFNTVTAQYITGKLKIEIPKKRRAGNGKKITLKGCTGHNLKNVSVDFPLGKFICVTGVSGSGKSSLINETLYPLLSAHFYNSEKKPLAYKSIVGIDNVDKVIEIDQSPIGRTPRSNPATYTNVFSDIRNLFAELPEAKIRGYKPGRFSFNVKGGRCETCGGAGVKTIEMNFLPDVYVVCDVCNGKRYNRETLEIRFKSKSISDVLNMTIDQACEFFEMVPNIFRQIKTLQDVGLGYITLGQQATTLSGGEAQRVKLATELSKRDTGNTFYILDEPTTGLHFEDIRILLEVLYRLVNNGNTVLVIEHNMDIIKVADHIIDLGPEGGKGGGEILFTGTPEELIKEKRSYTAPFLKKELKGVNNYFIR
;
A
#
# COMPACT_ATOMS: atom_id res chain seq x y z
N MET A 1 -1.31 45.59 40.44
CA MET A 1 -0.40 44.92 39.49
C MET A 1 -1.22 44.49 38.31
N LYS A 2 -0.92 45.02 37.12
CA LYS A 2 -1.59 44.68 35.87
C LYS A 2 -1.38 43.18 35.62
N ALA A 3 -2.47 42.44 35.47
CA ALA A 3 -2.41 41.11 34.90
C ALA A 3 -1.93 41.27 33.46
N ASP A 4 -0.80 40.64 33.12
CA ASP A 4 -0.36 40.51 31.74
C ASP A 4 -1.47 39.77 30.99
N ILE A 5 -2.20 40.53 30.17
CA ILE A 5 -3.09 39.99 29.14
C ILE A 5 -2.14 39.40 28.10
N VAL A 6 -1.83 38.12 28.24
CA VAL A 6 -1.34 37.34 27.11
C VAL A 6 -2.54 37.26 26.17
N ASP A 7 -2.51 38.01 25.06
CA ASP A 7 -3.45 37.82 23.96
C ASP A 7 -3.37 36.35 23.55
N GLU A 8 -4.36 35.54 23.96
CA GLU A 8 -4.46 34.17 23.47
C GLU A 8 -4.75 34.27 21.97
N GLU A 9 -3.78 33.89 21.14
CA GLU A 9 -4.01 33.81 19.71
C GLU A 9 -5.11 32.76 19.46
N ILE A 10 -6.24 33.17 18.89
CA ILE A 10 -7.40 32.31 18.62
C ILE A 10 -7.63 32.15 17.11
N ILE A 11 -8.24 31.02 16.73
CA ILE A 11 -8.87 30.84 15.42
C ILE A 11 -10.36 31.11 15.61
N GLU A 12 -10.89 32.07 14.86
CA GLU A 12 -12.30 32.44 14.94
C GLU A 12 -12.99 32.01 13.64
N VAL A 13 -14.01 31.18 13.77
CA VAL A 13 -14.89 30.76 12.67
C VAL A 13 -16.25 31.39 12.91
N ILE A 14 -16.76 32.17 11.96
CA ILE A 14 -18.05 32.87 12.04
C ILE A 14 -18.95 32.39 10.92
N GLY A 15 -20.17 31.97 11.28
CA GLY A 15 -21.24 31.64 10.34
C GLY A 15 -20.94 30.47 9.42
N ALA A 16 -20.40 29.37 9.95
CA ALA A 16 -20.13 28.17 9.15
C ALA A 16 -21.41 27.37 8.87
N ARG A 17 -21.66 27.08 7.58
CA ARG A 17 -22.87 26.45 7.04
C ARG A 17 -22.61 25.28 6.10
N SER A 18 -21.35 24.86 5.93
CA SER A 18 -20.98 23.69 5.14
C SER A 18 -21.80 22.45 5.56
N HIS A 19 -22.42 21.79 4.57
CA HIS A 19 -23.29 20.63 4.75
C HIS A 19 -24.46 20.84 5.72
N ASN A 20 -24.37 20.30 6.93
CA ASN A 20 -25.45 20.33 7.93
C ASN A 20 -25.21 21.35 9.07
N LEU A 21 -24.10 22.08 9.04
CA LEU A 21 -23.77 23.10 10.04
C LEU A 21 -24.83 24.20 10.06
N LYS A 22 -25.23 24.62 11.26
CA LYS A 22 -26.36 25.54 11.50
C LYS A 22 -25.87 26.95 11.80
N ASP A 23 -25.14 27.54 10.85
CA ASP A 23 -24.62 28.91 10.96
C ASP A 23 -23.78 29.12 12.23
N ILE A 24 -22.86 28.18 12.48
CA ILE A 24 -22.16 28.11 13.76
C ILE A 24 -21.01 29.12 13.81
N SER A 25 -20.81 29.70 14.99
CA SER A 25 -19.65 30.55 15.28
C SER A 25 -18.90 30.00 16.49
N ILE A 26 -17.58 29.86 16.38
CA ILE A 26 -16.73 29.25 17.40
C ILE A 26 -15.33 29.88 17.43
N THR A 27 -14.79 29.97 18.63
CA THR A 27 -13.39 30.31 18.89
C THR A 27 -12.63 29.04 19.29
N ILE A 28 -11.48 28.83 18.66
CA ILE A 28 -10.60 27.68 18.89
C ILE A 28 -9.24 28.22 19.35
N PRO A 29 -8.72 27.77 20.51
CA PRO A 29 -7.43 28.26 21.01
C PRO A 29 -6.27 27.77 20.13
N ARG A 30 -5.32 28.65 19.79
CA ARG A 30 -4.10 28.26 19.06
C ARG A 30 -3.06 27.68 20.02
N ASN A 31 -2.12 26.92 19.43
CA ASN A 31 -1.04 26.23 20.13
C ASN A 31 -1.54 25.25 21.20
N LYS A 32 -2.75 24.72 20.98
CA LYS A 32 -3.43 23.74 21.82
C LYS A 32 -3.74 22.47 21.03
N LEU A 33 -3.87 21.37 21.75
CA LEU A 33 -4.46 20.13 21.27
C LEU A 33 -5.96 20.19 21.50
N VAL A 34 -6.71 20.40 20.42
CA VAL A 34 -8.17 20.56 20.43
C VAL A 34 -8.82 19.32 19.82
N VAL A 35 -9.80 18.74 20.52
CA VAL A 35 -10.55 17.57 20.05
C VAL A 35 -11.97 17.99 19.66
N ILE A 36 -12.40 17.64 18.44
CA ILE A 36 -13.79 17.73 18.00
C ILE A 36 -14.43 16.35 18.13
N THR A 37 -15.51 16.26 18.90
CA THR A 37 -16.25 15.03 19.19
C THR A 37 -17.75 15.21 18.92
N GLY A 38 -18.52 14.12 19.06
CA GLY A 38 -19.96 14.07 18.84
C GLY A 38 -20.40 12.90 17.96
N LEU A 39 -21.70 12.71 17.78
CA LEU A 39 -22.28 11.56 17.05
C LEU A 39 -21.80 11.44 15.59
N SER A 40 -21.82 10.23 15.03
CA SER A 40 -21.56 10.00 13.60
C SER A 40 -22.54 10.85 12.76
N GLY A 41 -22.03 11.63 11.81
CA GLY A 41 -22.85 12.57 11.04
C GLY A 41 -23.27 13.86 11.75
N SER A 42 -22.73 14.19 12.94
CA SER A 42 -23.08 15.43 13.66
C SER A 42 -22.54 16.71 13.01
N GLY A 43 -21.55 16.63 12.11
CA GLY A 43 -20.93 17.79 11.45
C GLY A 43 -19.45 18.02 11.80
N LYS A 44 -18.79 17.07 12.50
CA LYS A 44 -17.35 17.15 12.87
C LYS A 44 -16.44 17.37 11.68
N SER A 45 -16.50 16.48 10.68
CA SER A 45 -15.69 16.58 9.48
C SER A 45 -16.07 17.80 8.63
N SER A 46 -17.35 18.21 8.66
CA SER A 46 -17.80 19.42 7.98
C SER A 46 -17.19 20.69 8.56
N LEU A 47 -16.99 20.75 9.88
CA LEU A 47 -16.26 21.86 10.51
C LEU A 47 -14.74 21.74 10.27
N ALA A 48 -14.16 20.58 10.57
CA ALA A 48 -12.71 20.41 10.54
C ALA A 48 -12.12 20.41 9.12
N PHE A 49 -12.69 19.61 8.21
CA PHE A 49 -12.16 19.39 6.87
C PHE A 49 -12.85 20.26 5.82
N ASP A 50 -14.18 20.21 5.75
CA ASP A 50 -14.91 20.91 4.67
C ASP A 50 -14.98 22.43 4.89
N THR A 51 -14.62 22.92 6.08
CA THR A 51 -14.60 24.37 6.41
C THR A 51 -13.20 24.86 6.74
N ILE A 52 -12.61 24.42 7.85
CA ILE A 52 -11.32 24.96 8.35
C ILE A 52 -10.16 24.54 7.42
N TYR A 53 -10.03 23.25 7.11
CA TYR A 53 -9.00 22.77 6.18
C TYR A 53 -9.19 23.33 4.78
N ALA A 54 -10.41 23.26 4.23
CA ALA A 54 -10.72 23.76 2.90
C ALA A 54 -10.33 25.25 2.75
N GLU A 55 -10.70 26.09 3.71
CA GLU A 55 -10.34 27.51 3.69
C GLU A 55 -8.84 27.75 3.88
N GLY A 56 -8.19 27.01 4.78
CA GLY A 56 -6.75 27.09 4.99
C GLY A 56 -5.94 26.67 3.77
N GLN A 57 -6.31 25.56 3.14
CA GLN A 57 -5.70 25.06 1.90
C GLN A 57 -5.91 26.05 0.76
N ARG A 58 -7.13 26.60 0.60
CA ARG A 58 -7.44 27.61 -0.40
C ARG A 58 -6.57 28.86 -0.24
N ARG A 59 -6.49 29.41 0.98
CA ARG A 59 -5.63 30.59 1.28
C ARG A 59 -4.16 30.32 0.98
N TYR A 60 -3.68 29.13 1.34
CA TYR A 60 -2.31 28.73 1.02
C TYR A 60 -2.10 28.64 -0.49
N ILE A 61 -3.02 28.02 -1.22
CA ILE A 61 -3.00 27.94 -2.68
C ILE A 61 -3.04 29.32 -3.36
N GLU A 62 -3.80 30.27 -2.83
CA GLU A 62 -3.89 31.63 -3.37
C GLU A 62 -2.56 32.39 -3.28
N SER A 63 -1.66 31.98 -2.39
CA SER A 63 -0.31 32.53 -2.31
C SER A 63 0.62 32.08 -3.45
N PHE A 64 0.23 31.05 -4.22
CA PHE A 64 1.02 30.57 -5.37
C PHE A 64 0.95 31.53 -6.56
N SER A 65 1.73 31.20 -7.60
CA SER A 65 1.87 31.98 -8.82
C SER A 65 0.52 32.31 -9.48
N SER A 66 0.49 33.38 -10.28
CA SER A 66 -0.71 33.80 -11.03
C SER A 66 -1.30 32.69 -11.90
N TYR A 67 -0.45 31.83 -12.46
CA TYR A 67 -0.87 30.63 -13.22
C TYR A 67 -1.62 29.62 -12.34
N ALA A 68 -1.08 29.29 -11.16
CA ALA A 68 -1.75 28.38 -10.23
C ALA A 68 -3.11 28.96 -9.81
N ARG A 69 -3.18 30.27 -9.53
CA ARG A 69 -4.45 30.97 -9.22
C ARG A 69 -5.46 30.92 -10.36
N GLN A 70 -5.05 31.11 -11.61
CA GLN A 70 -5.96 31.04 -12.75
C GLN A 70 -6.52 29.63 -12.97
N PHE A 71 -5.69 28.61 -12.72
CA PHE A 71 -6.10 27.20 -12.81
C PHE A 71 -7.03 26.80 -11.65
N LEU A 72 -6.80 27.37 -10.46
CA LEU A 72 -7.47 27.02 -9.20
C LEU A 72 -8.65 27.93 -8.85
N GLY A 73 -8.85 29.02 -9.59
CA GLY A 73 -9.91 30.03 -9.38
C GLY A 73 -11.35 29.52 -9.48
N ASN A 74 -11.54 28.24 -9.85
CA ASN A 74 -12.83 27.56 -9.90
C ASN A 74 -13.07 26.62 -8.70
N LEU A 75 -12.20 26.60 -7.68
CA LEU A 75 -12.48 25.86 -6.44
C LEU A 75 -13.61 26.54 -5.67
N GLU A 76 -14.67 25.78 -5.41
CA GLU A 76 -15.83 26.22 -4.65
C GLU A 76 -15.37 26.64 -3.24
N ARG A 77 -15.77 27.86 -2.81
CA ARG A 77 -15.45 28.35 -1.47
C ARG A 77 -16.32 27.62 -0.45
N PRO A 78 -15.77 27.25 0.72
CA PRO A 78 -16.60 26.73 1.80
C PRO A 78 -17.64 27.77 2.23
N ASP A 79 -18.83 27.32 2.61
CA ASP A 79 -19.92 28.20 3.03
C ASP A 79 -19.69 28.67 4.49
N VAL A 80 -18.98 29.79 4.61
CA VAL A 80 -18.62 30.43 5.88
C VAL A 80 -18.54 31.94 5.68
N ASP A 81 -19.00 32.73 6.66
CA ASP A 81 -18.96 34.18 6.56
C ASP A 81 -17.54 34.72 6.71
N LYS A 82 -16.83 34.26 7.73
CA LYS A 82 -15.46 34.69 8.00
C LYS A 82 -14.70 33.65 8.81
N ILE A 83 -13.43 33.44 8.44
CA ILE A 83 -12.47 32.76 9.30
C ILE A 83 -11.25 33.65 9.52
N SER A 84 -10.86 33.89 10.78
CA SER A 84 -9.68 34.67 11.16
C SER A 84 -8.70 33.81 12.00
N GLY A 85 -7.43 34.20 12.04
CA GLY A 85 -6.40 33.48 12.81
C GLY A 85 -5.92 32.14 12.22
N LEU A 86 -6.25 31.83 10.95
CA LEU A 86 -5.80 30.60 10.28
C LEU A 86 -4.31 30.61 9.97
N SER A 87 -3.60 29.60 10.46
CA SER A 87 -2.26 29.22 10.03
C SER A 87 -2.30 28.40 8.72
N PRO A 88 -1.16 28.19 8.02
CA PRO A 88 -1.06 27.16 7.00
C PRO A 88 -1.51 25.81 7.56
N VAL A 89 -2.33 25.08 6.79
CA VAL A 89 -3.03 23.88 7.28
C VAL A 89 -2.50 22.62 6.59
N ILE A 90 -2.29 21.57 7.38
CA ILE A 90 -1.94 20.23 6.89
C ILE A 90 -2.98 19.24 7.41
N SER A 91 -3.65 18.52 6.49
CA SER A 91 -4.54 17.42 6.85
C SER A 91 -3.80 16.07 6.87
N ILE A 92 -4.15 15.23 7.85
CA ILE A 92 -3.68 13.85 7.98
C ILE A 92 -4.91 12.93 8.03
N GLU A 93 -5.42 12.59 6.84
CA GLU A 93 -6.58 11.73 6.62
C GLU A 93 -6.20 10.29 6.25
N GLN A 94 -7.15 9.36 6.39
CA GLN A 94 -7.00 7.96 6.00
C GLN A 94 -7.08 7.70 4.49
N LYS A 95 -7.73 8.59 3.73
CA LYS A 95 -8.13 8.33 2.33
C LYS A 95 -6.96 8.27 1.35
N THR A 96 -5.81 8.86 1.69
CA THR A 96 -4.69 9.07 0.76
C THR A 96 -3.54 8.08 0.95
N VAL A 97 -3.79 6.77 0.85
CA VAL A 97 -2.69 5.81 0.69
C VAL A 97 -2.29 5.78 -0.78
N ASN A 98 -1.12 6.30 -1.11
CA ASN A 98 -0.61 6.26 -2.48
C ASN A 98 -0.44 4.78 -2.89
N LYS A 99 -1.23 4.32 -3.87
CA LYS A 99 -1.20 2.93 -4.35
C LYS A 99 -0.18 2.73 -5.46
N ASN A 100 0.86 3.56 -5.55
CA ASN A 100 1.93 3.33 -6.51
C ASN A 100 2.75 2.09 -6.08
N PRO A 101 2.88 1.04 -6.92
CA PRO A 101 3.64 -0.16 -6.57
C PRO A 101 5.10 0.11 -6.21
N ARG A 102 5.68 1.21 -6.72
CA ARG A 102 7.05 1.61 -6.41
C ARG A 102 7.20 2.33 -5.06
N SER A 103 6.12 2.83 -4.47
CA SER A 103 6.21 3.53 -3.19
C SER A 103 6.30 2.54 -2.03
N THR A 104 7.27 2.75 -1.15
CA THR A 104 7.49 2.00 0.09
C THR A 104 7.46 2.92 1.31
N VAL A 105 7.39 2.33 2.51
CA VAL A 105 7.50 3.06 3.78
C VAL A 105 8.75 3.92 3.83
N GLY A 106 9.89 3.41 3.37
CA GLY A 106 11.15 4.15 3.31
C GLY A 106 11.13 5.35 2.37
N THR A 107 10.38 5.28 1.26
CA THR A 107 10.22 6.44 0.36
C THR A 107 9.24 7.48 0.89
N ILE A 108 8.17 7.06 1.59
CA ILE A 108 7.18 7.99 2.16
C ILE A 108 7.78 8.76 3.33
N THR A 109 8.59 8.09 4.15
CA THR A 109 9.25 8.68 5.33
C THR A 109 10.54 9.42 5.01
N GLU A 110 10.98 9.37 3.75
CA GLU A 110 12.27 9.87 3.24
C GLU A 110 13.52 9.24 3.92
N ILE A 111 13.34 8.28 4.83
CA ILE A 111 14.45 7.56 5.48
C ILE A 111 15.31 6.88 4.41
N TYR A 112 14.68 6.32 3.38
CA TYR A 112 15.41 5.70 2.28
C TYR A 112 16.25 6.72 1.51
N ASP A 113 15.77 7.95 1.31
CA ASP A 113 16.52 9.00 0.60
C ASP A 113 17.78 9.42 1.37
N PHE A 114 17.68 9.57 2.69
CA PHE A 114 18.84 9.80 3.55
C PHE A 114 19.78 8.60 3.56
N MET A 115 19.27 7.37 3.56
CA MET A 115 20.10 6.17 3.41
C MET A 115 20.84 6.18 2.07
N ARG A 116 20.20 6.53 0.95
CA ARG A 116 20.91 6.65 -0.34
C ARG A 116 22.04 7.67 -0.28
N LEU A 117 21.82 8.80 0.39
CA LEU A 117 22.86 9.82 0.59
C LEU A 117 24.01 9.28 1.45
N LEU A 118 23.69 8.56 2.53
CA LEU A 118 24.67 7.92 3.40
C LEU A 118 25.52 6.90 2.63
N PHE A 119 24.89 6.00 1.86
CA PHE A 119 25.59 5.01 1.04
C PHE A 119 26.42 5.63 -0.07
N ALA A 120 25.95 6.71 -0.71
CA ALA A 120 26.71 7.42 -1.72
C ALA A 120 27.96 8.11 -1.15
N ARG A 121 27.88 8.67 0.06
CA ARG A 121 28.95 9.48 0.64
C ARG A 121 29.92 8.71 1.54
N ALA A 122 29.43 7.73 2.29
CA ALA A 122 30.20 6.98 3.28
C ALA A 122 30.29 5.46 2.99
N GLY A 123 29.56 4.95 1.99
CA GLY A 123 29.58 3.54 1.61
C GLY A 123 30.93 3.09 1.04
N GLN A 124 31.33 1.87 1.38
CA GLN A 124 32.51 1.21 0.79
C GLN A 124 32.04 0.22 -0.27
N ALA A 125 32.59 0.34 -1.48
CA ALA A 125 32.28 -0.57 -2.58
C ALA A 125 33.12 -1.85 -2.49
N TYR A 126 32.49 -2.97 -2.82
CA TYR A 126 33.12 -4.29 -2.91
C TYR A 126 32.88 -4.90 -4.29
N SER A 127 33.81 -5.71 -4.78
CA SER A 127 33.63 -6.46 -6.01
C SER A 127 32.57 -7.55 -5.83
N TYR A 128 31.57 -7.60 -6.72
CA TYR A 128 30.59 -8.68 -6.69
C TYR A 128 31.12 -10.03 -7.19
N VAL A 129 32.33 -10.05 -7.77
CA VAL A 129 33.00 -11.27 -8.23
C VAL A 129 33.99 -11.77 -7.19
N THR A 130 34.87 -10.90 -6.68
CA THR A 130 35.96 -11.33 -5.78
C THR A 130 35.65 -11.09 -4.30
N GLY A 131 34.66 -10.25 -3.97
CA GLY A 131 34.38 -9.82 -2.60
C GLY A 131 35.41 -8.82 -2.03
N GLU A 132 36.45 -8.49 -2.79
CA GLU A 132 37.50 -7.55 -2.35
C GLU A 132 36.99 -6.11 -2.38
N LYS A 133 37.59 -5.26 -1.53
CA LYS A 133 37.29 -3.84 -1.49
C LYS A 133 37.72 -3.17 -2.80
N MET A 134 36.80 -2.41 -3.39
CA MET A 134 37.10 -1.58 -4.55
C MET A 134 38.01 -0.42 -4.14
N VAL A 135 39.00 -0.14 -4.97
CA VAL A 135 39.96 0.94 -4.73
C VAL A 135 39.87 1.96 -5.86
N ARG A 136 40.24 3.18 -5.53
CA ARG A 136 40.54 4.25 -6.49
C ARG A 136 41.88 4.84 -6.07
N TYR A 137 42.67 5.25 -7.04
CA TYR A 137 43.97 5.85 -6.77
C TYR A 137 44.06 7.20 -7.45
N SER A 138 44.69 8.17 -6.80
CA SER A 138 45.17 9.38 -7.49
C SER A 138 46.36 9.01 -8.36
N ASP A 139 46.65 9.83 -9.37
CA ASP A 139 47.81 9.60 -10.25
C ASP A 139 49.11 9.50 -9.42
N ASP A 140 49.26 10.32 -8.37
CA ASP A 140 50.40 10.24 -7.44
C ASP A 140 50.47 8.92 -6.67
N GLN A 141 49.34 8.43 -6.15
CA GLN A 141 49.28 7.14 -5.46
C GLN A 141 49.60 5.97 -6.39
N ILE A 142 49.17 6.03 -7.65
CA ILE A 142 49.51 5.01 -8.65
C ILE A 142 51.01 5.03 -8.92
N MET A 143 51.60 6.21 -9.08
CA MET A 143 53.04 6.35 -9.28
C MET A 143 53.81 5.77 -8.09
N ASP A 144 53.45 6.13 -6.86
CA ASP A 144 54.11 5.64 -5.65
C ASP A 144 53.98 4.11 -5.48
N LEU A 145 52.81 3.54 -5.81
CA LEU A 145 52.58 2.09 -5.79
C LEU A 145 53.42 1.37 -6.85
N ILE A 146 53.47 1.90 -8.08
CA ILE A 146 54.29 1.33 -9.15
C ILE A 146 55.78 1.39 -8.78
N GLU A 147 56.24 2.53 -8.23
CA GLU A 147 57.62 2.70 -7.77
C GLU A 147 57.99 1.73 -6.64
N THR A 148 57.05 1.47 -5.73
CA THR A 148 57.29 0.59 -4.56
C THR A 148 57.26 -0.89 -4.95
N GLU A 149 56.27 -1.31 -5.72
CA GLU A 149 56.01 -2.74 -6.00
C GLU A 149 56.83 -3.28 -7.18
N TYR A 150 57.14 -2.43 -8.16
CA TYR A 150 57.88 -2.82 -9.37
C TYR A 150 59.32 -2.31 -9.38
N LYS A 151 59.88 -1.95 -8.21
CA LYS A 151 61.25 -1.45 -8.08
C LYS A 151 62.26 -2.37 -8.77
N ALA A 152 63.08 -1.81 -9.67
CA ALA A 152 64.07 -2.52 -10.48
C ALA A 152 63.51 -3.63 -11.39
N LYS A 153 62.20 -3.60 -11.68
CA LYS A 153 61.55 -4.49 -12.66
C LYS A 153 61.22 -3.74 -13.94
N LYS A 154 61.19 -4.48 -15.06
CA LYS A 154 60.67 -3.98 -16.35
C LYS A 154 59.18 -4.23 -16.40
N ILE A 155 58.39 -3.20 -16.72
CA ILE A 155 56.94 -3.27 -16.81
C ILE A 155 56.44 -2.77 -18.17
N ASN A 156 55.30 -3.29 -18.61
CA ASN A 156 54.52 -2.70 -19.69
C ASN A 156 53.33 -1.93 -19.09
N LEU A 157 53.21 -0.65 -19.43
CA LEU A 157 52.00 0.12 -19.18
C LEU A 157 51.04 -0.08 -20.36
N LEU A 158 49.87 -0.60 -20.05
CA LEU A 158 48.84 -0.94 -21.02
C LEU A 158 47.57 -0.10 -20.77
N ALA A 159 46.92 0.33 -21.85
CA ALA A 159 45.61 0.98 -21.80
C ALA A 159 44.54 -0.01 -22.30
N PRO A 160 43.72 -0.60 -21.41
CA PRO A 160 42.70 -1.58 -21.80
C PRO A 160 41.49 -0.90 -22.45
N ILE A 161 41.24 -1.17 -23.72
CA ILE A 161 40.15 -0.56 -24.51
C ILE A 161 38.95 -1.47 -24.64
N ILE A 162 39.18 -2.75 -24.94
CA ILE A 162 38.13 -3.76 -25.03
C ILE A 162 38.41 -4.81 -23.96
N ARG A 163 37.36 -5.15 -23.20
CA ARG A 163 37.41 -6.20 -22.17
C ARG A 163 36.26 -7.17 -22.39
N ALA A 164 36.57 -8.43 -22.59
CA ALA A 164 35.63 -9.53 -22.73
C ALA A 164 34.43 -9.22 -23.65
N ARG A 165 34.66 -8.66 -24.84
CA ARG A 165 33.60 -8.39 -25.83
C ARG A 165 33.87 -9.07 -27.17
N LYS A 166 32.79 -9.46 -27.85
CA LYS A 166 32.84 -10.01 -29.21
C LYS A 166 32.89 -8.90 -30.26
N GLY A 167 33.69 -9.08 -31.29
CA GLY A 167 33.78 -8.15 -32.41
C GLY A 167 35.06 -8.31 -33.21
N HIS A 168 35.07 -7.81 -34.44
CA HIS A 168 36.23 -7.91 -35.33
C HIS A 168 37.21 -6.73 -35.21
N TYR A 169 36.77 -5.62 -34.59
CA TYR A 169 37.54 -4.44 -34.17
C TYR A 169 38.51 -3.81 -35.21
N ARG A 170 38.26 -4.00 -36.52
CA ARG A 170 39.14 -3.46 -37.57
C ARG A 170 39.27 -1.94 -37.53
N GLU A 171 38.15 -1.23 -37.40
CA GLU A 171 38.14 0.25 -37.29
C GLU A 171 38.93 0.72 -36.07
N LEU A 172 38.85 -0.02 -34.96
CA LEU A 172 39.60 0.28 -33.74
C LEU A 172 41.11 0.18 -33.99
N PHE A 173 41.61 -0.88 -34.63
CA PHE A 173 43.05 -1.01 -34.92
C PHE A 173 43.56 0.07 -35.88
N GLU A 174 42.76 0.45 -36.89
CA GLU A 174 43.12 1.56 -37.77
C GLU A 174 43.22 2.89 -37.02
N ASP A 175 42.30 3.15 -36.08
CA ASP A 175 42.33 4.36 -35.24
C ASP A 175 43.50 4.36 -34.26
N ILE A 176 43.82 3.22 -33.65
CA ILE A 176 44.99 3.09 -32.77
C ILE A 176 46.28 3.38 -33.55
N ARG A 177 46.40 2.85 -34.76
CA ARG A 177 47.55 3.09 -35.65
C ARG A 177 47.65 4.55 -36.10
N LYS A 178 46.52 5.19 -36.47
CA LYS A 178 46.48 6.62 -36.83
C LYS A 178 46.94 7.53 -35.70
N ARG A 179 46.76 7.10 -34.44
CA ARG A 179 47.24 7.82 -33.24
C ARG A 179 48.73 7.56 -32.94
N GLY A 180 49.41 6.73 -33.72
CA GLY A 180 50.86 6.51 -33.63
C GLY A 180 51.29 5.35 -32.72
N PHE A 181 50.36 4.52 -32.23
CA PHE A 181 50.71 3.32 -31.48
C PHE A 181 51.04 2.16 -32.42
N ASN A 182 52.15 1.47 -32.16
CA ASN A 182 52.63 0.37 -33.00
C ASN A 182 52.30 -1.03 -32.45
N LYS A 183 52.02 -1.15 -31.15
CA LYS A 183 51.82 -2.43 -30.46
C LYS A 183 50.51 -2.46 -29.69
N VAL A 184 49.84 -3.60 -29.77
CA VAL A 184 48.64 -3.95 -28.98
C VAL A 184 48.84 -5.32 -28.35
N ARG A 185 48.20 -5.54 -27.21
CA ARG A 185 48.03 -6.86 -26.63
C ARG A 185 46.62 -7.34 -26.95
N ILE A 186 46.50 -8.51 -27.55
CA ILE A 186 45.24 -9.17 -27.88
C ILE A 186 45.23 -10.54 -27.23
N ASP A 187 44.21 -10.83 -26.43
CA ASP A 187 44.01 -12.13 -25.77
C ASP A 187 45.27 -12.64 -25.07
N GLY A 188 45.98 -11.73 -24.40
CA GLY A 188 47.21 -12.02 -23.68
C GLY A 188 48.51 -11.89 -24.47
N GLN A 189 48.49 -11.82 -25.81
CA GLN A 189 49.69 -11.76 -26.66
C GLN A 189 49.97 -10.35 -27.21
N ILE A 190 51.21 -9.86 -27.07
CA ILE A 190 51.64 -8.56 -27.62
C ILE A 190 52.05 -8.74 -29.08
N ILE A 191 51.44 -7.96 -29.97
CA ILE A 191 51.65 -8.02 -31.42
C ILE A 191 51.72 -6.61 -32.03
N ASP A 192 52.43 -6.51 -33.16
CA ASP A 192 52.54 -5.26 -33.92
C ASP A 192 51.28 -5.03 -34.78
N ILE A 193 50.81 -3.77 -34.83
CA ILE A 193 49.61 -3.41 -35.57
C ILE A 193 49.91 -3.33 -37.07
N THR A 194 49.28 -4.20 -37.86
CA THR A 194 49.38 -4.18 -39.32
C THR A 194 48.19 -3.46 -39.97
N PRO A 195 48.34 -2.92 -41.20
CA PRO A 195 47.21 -2.41 -41.97
C PRO A 195 46.11 -3.48 -42.12
N LYS A 196 44.84 -3.09 -41.95
CA LYS A 196 43.65 -3.97 -42.06
C LYS A 196 43.62 -5.15 -41.07
N MET A 197 44.34 -5.04 -39.95
CA MET A 197 44.27 -6.00 -38.85
C MET A 197 42.84 -6.15 -38.32
N GLN A 198 42.42 -7.39 -38.04
CA GLN A 198 41.10 -7.71 -37.49
C GLN A 198 41.17 -9.00 -36.70
N VAL A 199 40.30 -9.14 -35.71
CA VAL A 199 40.13 -10.35 -34.89
C VAL A 199 38.80 -11.06 -35.24
N ASP A 200 38.56 -12.23 -34.66
CA ASP A 200 37.39 -13.06 -34.98
C ASP A 200 36.10 -12.41 -34.43
N ARG A 201 35.11 -12.19 -35.31
CA ARG A 201 33.86 -11.52 -34.92
C ARG A 201 33.08 -12.28 -33.84
N TYR A 202 33.19 -13.61 -33.77
CA TYR A 202 32.32 -14.44 -32.94
C TYR A 202 32.96 -14.87 -31.61
N LYS A 203 34.25 -14.58 -31.42
CA LYS A 203 35.00 -14.86 -30.19
C LYS A 203 35.05 -13.64 -29.28
N ILE A 204 35.19 -13.89 -27.99
CA ILE A 204 35.39 -12.86 -26.98
C ILE A 204 36.85 -12.45 -27.01
N HIS A 205 37.12 -11.15 -27.06
CA HIS A 205 38.46 -10.60 -27.13
C HIS A 205 38.74 -9.60 -26.00
N ASP A 206 39.99 -9.58 -25.56
CA ASP A 206 40.60 -8.55 -24.71
C ASP A 206 41.65 -7.80 -25.53
N ILE A 207 41.54 -6.46 -25.61
CA ILE A 207 42.44 -5.62 -26.42
C ILE A 207 42.96 -4.45 -25.59
N GLU A 208 44.27 -4.42 -25.41
CA GLU A 208 44.99 -3.35 -24.72
C GLU A 208 46.03 -2.67 -25.63
N ILE A 209 46.13 -1.34 -25.59
CA ILE A 209 47.23 -0.63 -26.25
C ILE A 209 48.47 -0.71 -25.37
N VAL A 210 49.63 -1.02 -25.96
CA VAL A 210 50.92 -0.88 -25.28
C VAL A 210 51.36 0.58 -25.35
N ILE A 211 51.38 1.26 -24.20
CA ILE A 211 51.64 2.71 -24.12
C ILE A 211 53.13 2.98 -23.97
N ASP A 212 53.77 2.37 -22.99
CA ASP A 212 55.22 2.48 -22.78
C ASP A 212 55.75 1.20 -22.11
N ARG A 213 57.04 0.94 -22.32
CA ARG A 213 57.81 -0.11 -21.64
C ARG A 213 58.89 0.58 -20.81
N LEU A 214 58.80 0.43 -19.49
CA LEU A 214 59.61 1.17 -18.53
C LEU A 214 60.36 0.22 -17.61
N GLU A 215 61.58 0.59 -17.24
CA GLU A 215 62.30 -0.01 -16.12
C GLU A 215 62.22 0.94 -14.94
N ILE A 216 61.69 0.46 -13.81
CA ILE A 216 61.40 1.33 -12.66
C ILE A 216 62.68 1.61 -11.87
N THR A 217 63.26 2.78 -12.14
CA THR A 217 64.40 3.37 -11.43
C THR A 217 64.01 4.73 -10.83
N LYS A 218 64.81 5.27 -9.89
CA LYS A 218 64.46 6.51 -9.17
C LYS A 218 64.34 7.75 -10.06
N ASP A 219 65.01 7.77 -11.21
CA ASP A 219 65.07 8.94 -12.10
C ASP A 219 63.95 8.98 -13.15
N ILE A 220 63.09 7.95 -13.24
CA ILE A 220 62.12 7.80 -14.34
C ILE A 220 60.73 8.40 -14.06
N ARG A 221 60.53 9.03 -12.89
CA ARG A 221 59.22 9.49 -12.40
C ARG A 221 58.49 10.44 -13.35
N THR A 222 59.20 11.38 -14.00
CA THR A 222 58.62 12.30 -15.01
C THR A 222 58.12 11.57 -16.26
N ARG A 223 58.86 10.57 -16.75
CA ARG A 223 58.45 9.75 -17.90
C ARG A 223 57.31 8.80 -17.53
N LEU A 224 57.34 8.23 -16.32
CA LEU A 224 56.25 7.41 -15.80
C LEU A 224 54.95 8.21 -15.73
N ASN A 225 54.99 9.45 -15.24
CA ASN A 225 53.81 10.32 -15.19
C ASN A 225 53.23 10.59 -16.59
N ALA A 226 54.07 10.97 -17.56
CA ALA A 226 53.62 11.21 -18.94
C ALA A 226 52.98 9.95 -19.57
N SER A 227 53.56 8.77 -19.32
CA SER A 227 53.04 7.48 -19.80
C SER A 227 51.73 7.10 -19.12
N LEU A 228 51.63 7.36 -17.81
CA LEU A 228 50.41 7.14 -17.02
C LEU A 228 49.27 8.03 -17.52
N GLN A 229 49.51 9.32 -17.76
CA GLN A 229 48.48 10.22 -18.32
C GLN A 229 47.99 9.74 -19.68
N THR A 230 48.90 9.29 -20.53
CA THR A 230 48.58 8.76 -21.86
C THR A 230 47.76 7.48 -21.76
N ALA A 231 48.17 6.55 -20.89
CA ALA A 231 47.47 5.30 -20.65
C ALA A 231 46.06 5.52 -20.09
N MET A 232 45.93 6.40 -19.08
CA MET A 232 44.65 6.76 -18.48
C MET A 232 43.71 7.42 -19.49
N LYS A 233 44.22 8.30 -20.36
CA LYS A 233 43.42 8.96 -21.41
C LYS A 233 42.85 7.94 -22.40
N HIS A 234 43.66 6.98 -22.85
CA HIS A 234 43.24 5.99 -23.85
C HIS A 234 42.44 4.83 -23.26
N GLY A 235 42.71 4.44 -22.01
CA GLY A 235 42.01 3.40 -21.26
C GLY A 235 40.77 3.89 -20.52
N LYS A 236 40.28 5.11 -20.82
CA LYS A 236 39.11 5.76 -20.19
C LYS A 236 39.17 5.75 -18.66
N GLY A 237 40.31 6.17 -18.11
CA GLY A 237 40.56 6.25 -16.66
C GLY A 237 41.06 4.95 -16.03
N VAL A 238 41.40 3.93 -16.83
CA VAL A 238 41.99 2.67 -16.37
C VAL A 238 43.35 2.42 -17.03
N LEU A 239 44.27 1.93 -16.22
CA LEU A 239 45.63 1.51 -16.55
C LEU A 239 45.79 0.04 -16.14
N MET A 240 46.50 -0.73 -16.96
CA MET A 240 46.91 -2.09 -16.63
C MET A 240 48.44 -2.16 -16.65
N VAL A 241 49.02 -2.76 -15.63
CA VAL A 241 50.46 -2.95 -15.48
C VAL A 241 50.74 -4.44 -15.45
N ILE A 242 51.67 -4.87 -16.30
CA ILE A 242 52.22 -6.23 -16.29
C ILE A 242 53.73 -6.19 -16.19
N GLU A 243 54.29 -7.15 -15.46
CA GLU A 243 55.73 -7.38 -15.45
C GLU A 243 56.16 -7.94 -16.81
N HIS A 244 57.24 -7.40 -17.38
CA HIS A 244 57.78 -7.84 -18.66
C HIS A 244 58.73 -9.02 -18.43
N GLU A 245 58.30 -10.24 -18.74
CA GLU A 245 59.22 -11.39 -18.80
C GLU A 245 60.11 -11.27 -20.05
N GLU A 246 61.43 -11.27 -19.87
CA GLU A 246 62.36 -11.50 -20.98
C GLU A 246 62.39 -13.00 -21.27
N GLU A 247 62.17 -13.39 -22.53
CA GLU A 247 62.53 -14.72 -23.04
C GLU A 247 64.06 -14.91 -22.97
N THR A 248 64.59 -15.14 -21.78
CA THR A 248 65.91 -15.75 -21.63
C THR A 248 65.71 -17.26 -21.70
N LYS A 249 66.11 -17.81 -22.84
CA LYS A 249 66.27 -19.26 -23.05
C LYS A 249 66.94 -19.89 -21.83
N GLN A 250 66.30 -20.96 -21.34
CA GLN A 250 66.79 -21.95 -20.37
C GLN A 250 66.96 -21.47 -18.92
N LYS A 251 65.88 -21.59 -18.13
CA LYS A 251 65.95 -22.28 -16.82
C LYS A 251 64.57 -22.78 -16.38
N LYS A 252 64.47 -24.11 -16.36
CA LYS A 252 63.59 -25.00 -15.58
C LYS A 252 62.11 -24.61 -15.41
N LYS A 253 61.26 -25.46 -16.00
CA LYS A 253 59.91 -25.80 -15.54
C LYS A 253 59.85 -25.87 -14.00
N SER A 254 59.47 -24.79 -13.36
CA SER A 254 58.88 -24.78 -12.02
C SER A 254 57.50 -24.14 -12.15
N LYS A 255 56.50 -24.96 -11.84
CA LYS A 255 55.04 -24.72 -11.72
C LYS A 255 54.57 -23.28 -11.99
N GLY A 256 53.69 -23.16 -12.98
CA GLY A 256 53.17 -21.92 -13.54
C GLY A 256 52.61 -20.95 -12.50
N VAL A 257 53.24 -19.78 -12.45
CA VAL A 257 52.64 -18.55 -11.97
C VAL A 257 52.68 -17.62 -13.18
N GLU A 258 51.59 -17.58 -13.95
CA GLU A 258 51.42 -16.54 -14.98
C GLU A 258 51.54 -15.17 -14.29
N ALA A 259 52.32 -14.25 -14.88
CA ALA A 259 52.45 -12.89 -14.37
C ALA A 259 51.06 -12.23 -14.29
N GLN A 260 50.51 -12.13 -13.07
CA GLN A 260 49.15 -11.65 -12.87
C GLN A 260 49.07 -10.15 -13.20
N PRO A 261 48.14 -9.73 -14.06
CA PRO A 261 47.99 -8.33 -14.40
C PRO A 261 47.41 -7.56 -13.23
N ARG A 262 48.00 -6.40 -12.93
CA ARG A 262 47.47 -5.48 -11.92
C ARG A 262 46.84 -4.27 -12.59
N PHE A 263 45.65 -3.91 -12.15
CA PHE A 263 44.94 -2.78 -12.69
C PHE A 263 44.93 -1.59 -11.74
N PHE A 264 45.01 -0.39 -12.30
CA PHE A 264 44.87 0.88 -11.60
C PHE A 264 43.80 1.70 -12.30
N SER A 265 42.96 2.40 -11.54
CA SER A 265 41.87 3.19 -12.10
C SER A 265 41.63 4.43 -11.27
N ARG A 266 41.22 5.50 -11.96
CA ARG A 266 40.72 6.74 -11.35
C ARG A 266 39.31 6.54 -10.78
N SER A 267 38.54 5.64 -11.38
CA SER A 267 37.22 5.20 -10.89
C SER A 267 37.36 3.98 -9.98
N LEU A 268 36.32 3.69 -9.18
CA LEU A 268 36.30 2.51 -8.31
C LEU A 268 36.47 1.24 -9.14
N MET A 269 37.51 0.46 -8.82
CA MET A 269 37.85 -0.76 -9.54
C MET A 269 38.30 -1.86 -8.60
N CYS A 270 38.02 -3.10 -8.98
CA CYS A 270 38.57 -4.27 -8.31
C CYS A 270 40.02 -4.49 -8.78
N PRO A 271 41.01 -4.55 -7.87
CA PRO A 271 42.41 -4.78 -8.23
C PRO A 271 42.65 -6.05 -9.04
N THR A 272 41.88 -7.10 -8.74
CA THR A 272 42.08 -8.46 -9.26
C THR A 272 41.26 -8.75 -10.51
N SER A 273 39.95 -8.47 -10.48
CA SER A 273 39.04 -8.77 -11.61
C SER A 273 38.95 -7.67 -12.65
N GLY A 274 39.40 -6.46 -12.30
CA GLY A 274 39.33 -5.28 -13.15
C GLY A 274 37.93 -4.78 -13.52
N ILE A 275 36.91 -5.21 -12.78
CA ILE A 275 35.55 -4.67 -12.85
C ILE A 275 35.57 -3.27 -12.24
N SER A 276 34.96 -2.30 -12.93
CA SER A 276 34.82 -0.93 -12.47
C SER A 276 33.37 -0.59 -12.20
N TYR A 277 33.11 0.19 -11.15
CA TYR A 277 31.80 0.77 -10.87
C TYR A 277 31.77 2.25 -11.22
N ASP A 278 30.57 2.76 -11.48
CA ASP A 278 30.32 4.19 -11.60
C ASP A 278 30.58 4.90 -10.27
N GLU A 279 30.76 6.23 -10.31
CA GLU A 279 30.89 7.00 -9.09
C GLU A 279 29.62 6.88 -8.22
N PRO A 280 29.78 6.69 -6.90
CA PRO A 280 28.65 6.54 -6.02
C PRO A 280 27.86 7.85 -5.92
N ALA A 281 26.66 7.84 -6.50
CA ALA A 281 25.69 8.91 -6.41
C ALA A 281 24.37 8.38 -5.82
N PRO A 282 23.55 9.23 -5.16
CA PRO A 282 22.33 8.76 -4.51
C PRO A 282 21.34 8.03 -5.45
N ASN A 283 21.29 8.40 -6.73
CA ASN A 283 20.45 7.76 -7.74
C ASN A 283 20.85 6.31 -8.07
N LEU A 284 22.09 5.90 -7.80
CA LEU A 284 22.56 4.52 -7.93
C LEU A 284 21.87 3.59 -6.92
N PHE A 285 21.44 4.14 -5.78
CA PHE A 285 20.73 3.44 -4.73
C PHE A 285 19.22 3.64 -4.81
N SER A 286 18.70 4.16 -5.92
CA SER A 286 17.27 4.40 -6.10
C SER A 286 16.67 3.41 -7.09
N PHE A 287 15.72 2.60 -6.65
CA PHE A 287 14.95 1.72 -7.53
C PHE A 287 13.91 2.48 -8.39
N ASN A 288 13.72 3.78 -8.16
CA ASN A 288 12.90 4.64 -9.03
C ASN A 288 13.72 5.25 -10.19
N SER A 289 15.03 5.05 -10.19
CA SER A 289 15.96 5.56 -11.19
C SER A 289 16.49 4.42 -12.05
N PRO A 290 16.59 4.57 -13.38
CA PRO A 290 17.19 3.54 -14.25
C PRO A 290 18.66 3.25 -13.91
N TYR A 291 19.34 4.18 -13.23
CA TYR A 291 20.71 3.99 -12.77
C TYR A 291 20.82 2.93 -11.67
N GLY A 292 19.88 2.90 -10.72
CA GLY A 292 19.89 1.97 -9.59
C GLY A 292 18.90 0.81 -9.69
N ALA A 293 17.87 0.92 -10.54
CA ALA A 293 16.82 -0.07 -10.67
C ALA A 293 17.29 -1.38 -11.33
N CYS A 294 16.83 -2.51 -10.80
CA CYS A 294 17.01 -3.81 -11.43
C CYS A 294 16.41 -3.78 -12.86
N PRO A 295 17.17 -4.16 -13.90
CA PRO A 295 16.71 -4.08 -15.29
C PRO A 295 15.59 -5.07 -15.62
N GLN A 296 15.52 -6.21 -14.92
CA GLN A 296 14.50 -7.24 -15.19
C GLN A 296 13.11 -6.81 -14.71
N CYS A 297 13.02 -6.18 -13.53
CA CYS A 297 11.73 -5.79 -12.95
C CYS A 297 11.51 -4.27 -12.96
N ASN A 298 12.39 -3.48 -13.59
CA ASN A 298 12.34 -2.02 -13.60
C ASN A 298 12.11 -1.40 -12.21
N GLY A 299 12.81 -1.94 -11.20
CA GLY A 299 12.73 -1.46 -9.82
C GLY A 299 11.46 -1.84 -9.05
N LEU A 300 10.61 -2.73 -9.57
CA LEU A 300 9.43 -3.21 -8.85
C LEU A 300 9.76 -4.24 -7.76
N GLY A 301 10.82 -5.04 -7.98
CA GLY A 301 11.19 -6.16 -7.11
C GLY A 301 10.40 -7.44 -7.35
N GLU A 302 9.25 -7.34 -8.02
CA GLU A 302 8.39 -8.45 -8.42
C GLU A 302 8.25 -8.52 -9.94
N ILE A 303 8.05 -9.73 -10.46
CA ILE A 303 7.64 -9.98 -11.84
C ILE A 303 6.33 -10.75 -11.84
N SER A 304 5.48 -10.48 -12.85
CA SER A 304 4.27 -11.28 -13.05
C SER A 304 4.65 -12.45 -13.93
N GLU A 305 4.57 -13.66 -13.36
CA GLU A 305 4.81 -14.91 -14.07
C GLU A 305 3.50 -15.68 -14.17
N ILE A 306 3.31 -16.41 -15.26
CA ILE A 306 2.11 -17.23 -15.44
C ILE A 306 2.09 -18.37 -14.43
N ASP A 307 0.94 -18.60 -13.82
CA ASP A 307 0.73 -19.70 -12.89
C ASP A 307 -0.17 -20.76 -13.53
N ILE A 308 0.39 -21.95 -13.73
CA ILE A 308 -0.31 -23.09 -14.32
C ILE A 308 -1.54 -23.47 -13.50
N SER A 309 -1.48 -23.36 -12.16
CA SER A 309 -2.61 -23.66 -11.29
C SER A 309 -3.79 -22.71 -11.44
N LYS A 310 -3.55 -21.51 -12.00
CA LYS A 310 -4.60 -20.53 -12.31
C LYS A 310 -5.16 -20.72 -13.72
N ILE A 311 -4.36 -21.26 -14.63
CA ILE A 311 -4.83 -21.65 -15.97
C ILE A 311 -5.69 -22.91 -15.87
N VAL A 312 -5.27 -23.89 -15.08
CA VAL A 312 -5.94 -25.19 -14.91
C VAL A 312 -6.61 -25.24 -13.55
N VAL A 313 -7.87 -24.80 -13.49
CA VAL A 313 -8.61 -24.62 -12.23
C VAL A 313 -9.05 -25.96 -11.63
N ASN A 314 -9.35 -26.95 -12.47
CA ASN A 314 -9.72 -28.28 -12.02
C ASN A 314 -9.10 -29.35 -12.94
N PRO A 315 -7.99 -29.99 -12.52
CA PRO A 315 -7.32 -31.02 -13.30
C PRO A 315 -8.17 -32.26 -13.59
N LYS A 316 -9.22 -32.50 -12.79
CA LYS A 316 -10.14 -33.64 -12.95
C LYS A 316 -11.17 -33.43 -14.05
N LEU A 317 -11.37 -32.19 -14.50
CA LEU A 317 -12.23 -31.90 -15.63
C LEU A 317 -11.46 -32.10 -16.93
N SER A 318 -12.20 -32.35 -18.01
CA SER A 318 -11.65 -32.37 -19.36
C SER A 318 -11.56 -30.96 -19.95
N ILE A 319 -10.75 -30.80 -21.00
CA ILE A 319 -10.60 -29.50 -21.69
C ILE A 319 -11.96 -29.02 -22.22
N ALA A 320 -12.79 -29.91 -22.79
CA ALA A 320 -14.13 -29.58 -23.27
C ALA A 320 -15.06 -29.04 -22.17
N LYS A 321 -14.95 -29.59 -20.95
CA LYS A 321 -15.74 -29.18 -19.78
C LYS A 321 -15.17 -27.94 -19.06
N GLY A 322 -14.12 -27.32 -19.62
CA GLY A 322 -13.55 -26.08 -19.09
C GLY A 322 -12.48 -26.28 -18.02
N ALA A 323 -11.67 -27.34 -18.10
CA ALA A 323 -10.50 -27.51 -17.24
C ALA A 323 -9.52 -26.33 -17.33
N VAL A 324 -9.41 -25.74 -18.52
CA VAL A 324 -8.54 -24.59 -18.83
C VAL A 324 -9.37 -23.30 -18.83
N ALA A 325 -9.22 -22.48 -17.80
CA ALA A 325 -10.05 -21.30 -17.58
C ALA A 325 -9.94 -20.20 -18.65
N PRO A 326 -8.75 -19.84 -19.20
CA PRO A 326 -8.61 -18.80 -20.22
C PRO A 326 -9.44 -19.04 -21.50
N ILE A 327 -9.63 -20.31 -21.88
CA ILE A 327 -10.37 -20.70 -23.10
C ILE A 327 -11.85 -21.05 -22.80
N GLY A 328 -12.18 -21.31 -21.54
CA GLY A 328 -13.53 -21.65 -21.09
C GLY A 328 -14.00 -23.04 -21.53
N ALA A 329 -15.29 -23.35 -21.31
CA ALA A 329 -15.91 -24.58 -21.80
C ALA A 329 -16.24 -24.47 -23.31
N GLN A 330 -16.18 -25.60 -24.01
CA GLN A 330 -16.46 -25.65 -25.44
C GLN A 330 -17.92 -25.27 -25.73
N LYS A 331 -18.13 -24.24 -26.54
CA LYS A 331 -19.45 -23.83 -27.04
C LYS A 331 -19.78 -24.56 -28.35
N SER A 332 -21.08 -24.69 -28.66
CA SER A 332 -21.58 -25.32 -29.89
C SER A 332 -20.92 -24.68 -31.13
N GLY A 333 -20.20 -25.50 -31.92
CA GLY A 333 -19.49 -25.08 -33.13
C GLY A 333 -17.95 -25.12 -33.04
N GLY A 334 -17.37 -25.32 -31.85
CA GLY A 334 -15.92 -25.52 -31.66
C GLY A 334 -15.06 -24.35 -32.12
N GLY A 335 -14.68 -23.45 -31.20
CA GLY A 335 -13.82 -22.31 -31.53
C GLY A 335 -12.47 -22.71 -32.12
N TRP A 336 -11.82 -21.81 -32.86
CA TRP A 336 -10.54 -22.04 -33.53
C TRP A 336 -9.48 -22.68 -32.62
N ILE A 337 -9.37 -22.22 -31.38
CA ILE A 337 -8.43 -22.74 -30.39
C ILE A 337 -8.72 -24.20 -29.99
N PHE A 338 -10.00 -24.61 -29.93
CA PHE A 338 -10.36 -26.00 -29.63
C PHE A 338 -9.99 -26.94 -30.78
N LYS A 339 -10.10 -26.49 -32.04
CA LYS A 339 -9.67 -27.28 -33.21
C LYS A 339 -8.14 -27.44 -33.26
N GLN A 340 -7.40 -26.42 -32.81
CA GLN A 340 -5.94 -26.54 -32.63
C GLN A 340 -5.58 -27.56 -31.55
N ILE A 341 -6.26 -27.50 -30.39
CA ILE A 341 -6.05 -28.46 -29.30
C ILE A 341 -6.40 -29.89 -29.72
N GLU A 342 -7.46 -30.08 -30.51
CA GLU A 342 -7.83 -31.39 -31.06
C GLU A 342 -6.76 -31.96 -32.01
N ALA A 343 -6.15 -31.11 -32.84
CA ALA A 343 -5.02 -31.49 -33.68
C ALA A 343 -3.77 -31.86 -32.87
N ILE A 344 -3.51 -31.18 -31.76
CA ILE A 344 -2.44 -31.51 -30.80
C ILE A 344 -2.75 -32.85 -30.12
N GLY A 345 -4.00 -33.07 -29.73
CA GLY A 345 -4.48 -34.33 -29.16
C GLY A 345 -4.28 -35.54 -30.06
N ALA A 346 -4.46 -35.38 -31.38
CA ALA A 346 -4.20 -36.43 -32.36
C ALA A 346 -2.72 -36.84 -32.43
N VAL A 347 -1.77 -35.92 -32.14
CA VAL A 347 -0.32 -36.19 -32.13
C VAL A 347 0.13 -36.77 -30.80
N HIS A 348 -0.37 -36.24 -29.68
CA HIS A 348 0.03 -36.63 -28.32
C HIS A 348 -0.93 -37.63 -27.65
N ALA A 349 -1.81 -38.26 -28.42
CA ALA A 349 -2.72 -39.33 -28.02
C ALA A 349 -3.69 -38.98 -26.87
N PHE A 350 -4.31 -37.78 -26.92
CA PHE A 350 -5.42 -37.41 -26.02
C PHE A 350 -6.61 -36.83 -26.80
N ASN A 351 -7.80 -36.83 -26.19
CA ASN A 351 -8.98 -36.19 -26.75
C ASN A 351 -9.51 -35.08 -25.82
N LEU A 352 -10.42 -34.24 -26.32
CA LEU A 352 -10.97 -33.10 -25.55
C LEU A 352 -11.76 -33.51 -24.29
N ASP A 353 -12.17 -34.78 -24.20
CA ASP A 353 -12.89 -35.37 -23.07
C ASP A 353 -11.99 -36.06 -22.04
N THR A 354 -10.69 -36.18 -22.32
CA THR A 354 -9.71 -36.73 -21.40
C THR A 354 -9.55 -35.74 -20.22
N PRO A 355 -9.61 -36.21 -18.95
CA PRO A 355 -9.29 -35.38 -17.80
C PRO A 355 -7.89 -34.77 -17.94
N PHE A 356 -7.72 -33.52 -17.53
CA PHE A 356 -6.44 -32.82 -17.71
C PHE A 356 -5.29 -33.48 -16.93
N GLU A 357 -5.58 -34.10 -15.78
CA GLU A 357 -4.59 -34.82 -14.96
C GLU A 357 -4.03 -36.09 -15.61
N ASP A 358 -4.74 -36.65 -16.60
CA ASP A 358 -4.34 -37.86 -17.32
C ASP A 358 -3.50 -37.55 -18.58
N LEU A 359 -3.28 -36.27 -18.89
CA LEU A 359 -2.45 -35.83 -20.02
C LEU A 359 -0.96 -36.09 -19.75
N SER A 360 -0.20 -36.45 -20.79
CA SER A 360 1.26 -36.57 -20.69
C SER A 360 1.94 -35.21 -20.44
N GLU A 361 3.08 -35.21 -19.74
CA GLU A 361 3.83 -33.96 -19.47
C GLU A 361 4.22 -33.21 -20.76
N GLU A 362 4.53 -33.95 -21.83
CA GLU A 362 4.82 -33.37 -23.15
C GLU A 362 3.59 -32.67 -23.74
N ALA A 363 2.40 -33.30 -23.68
CA ALA A 363 1.15 -32.69 -24.15
C ALA A 363 0.81 -31.42 -23.36
N VAL A 364 0.98 -31.45 -22.03
CA VAL A 364 0.74 -30.29 -21.16
C VAL A 364 1.70 -29.15 -21.50
N ASN A 365 2.98 -29.43 -21.75
CA ASN A 365 3.96 -28.40 -22.14
C ASN A 365 3.61 -27.77 -23.49
N VAL A 366 3.25 -28.56 -24.49
CA VAL A 366 2.83 -28.05 -25.81
C VAL A 366 1.57 -27.20 -25.68
N LEU A 367 0.60 -27.61 -24.86
CA LEU A 367 -0.62 -26.81 -24.62
C LEU A 367 -0.35 -25.49 -23.90
N LEU A 368 0.55 -25.48 -22.92
CA LEU A 368 0.83 -24.28 -22.14
C LEU A 368 1.78 -23.31 -22.85
N TYR A 369 2.89 -23.81 -23.36
CA TYR A 369 3.99 -22.97 -23.88
C TYR A 369 4.10 -22.97 -25.40
N GLY A 370 3.34 -23.83 -26.07
CA GLY A 370 3.37 -23.96 -27.52
C GLY A 370 4.50 -24.84 -28.02
N SER A 371 4.57 -25.00 -29.34
CA SER A 371 5.64 -25.70 -30.04
C SER A 371 5.82 -25.14 -31.45
N ASP A 372 7.03 -25.23 -31.97
CA ASP A 372 7.33 -24.90 -33.37
C ASP A 372 6.86 -25.99 -34.36
N GLU A 373 6.33 -27.10 -33.85
CA GLU A 373 5.73 -28.16 -34.66
C GLU A 373 4.46 -27.65 -35.38
N LEU A 374 4.33 -28.02 -36.66
CA LEU A 374 3.19 -27.65 -37.49
C LEU A 374 2.05 -28.66 -37.32
N PHE A 375 0.94 -28.22 -36.76
CA PHE A 375 -0.27 -29.03 -36.63
C PHE A 375 -1.20 -28.82 -37.83
N LYS A 376 -1.72 -29.92 -38.38
CA LYS A 376 -2.74 -29.90 -39.45
C LYS A 376 -4.12 -29.70 -38.83
N VAL A 377 -4.66 -28.50 -38.95
CA VAL A 377 -6.00 -28.16 -38.46
C VAL A 377 -6.98 -28.18 -39.63
N THR A 378 -7.99 -29.04 -39.56
CA THR A 378 -9.02 -29.15 -40.61
C THR A 378 -10.29 -28.42 -40.17
N THR A 379 -10.80 -27.55 -41.04
CA THR A 379 -12.06 -26.82 -40.83
C THR A 379 -12.98 -27.00 -42.03
N GLU A 380 -14.25 -26.58 -41.92
CA GLU A 380 -15.22 -26.62 -43.02
C GLU A 380 -14.74 -25.85 -44.28
N GLY A 381 -13.78 -24.92 -44.13
CA GLY A 381 -13.20 -24.13 -45.23
C GLY A 381 -11.85 -24.62 -45.76
N GLY A 382 -11.28 -25.72 -45.24
CA GLY A 382 -9.99 -26.28 -45.68
C GLY A 382 -9.04 -26.71 -44.56
N THR A 383 -7.90 -27.30 -44.93
CA THR A 383 -6.82 -27.74 -44.02
C THR A 383 -5.70 -26.71 -43.99
N TYR A 384 -5.32 -26.27 -42.78
CA TYR A 384 -4.26 -25.29 -42.54
C TYR A 384 -3.14 -25.93 -41.70
N ASN A 385 -1.89 -25.61 -42.02
CA ASN A 385 -0.74 -25.94 -41.17
C ASN A 385 -0.47 -24.73 -40.27
N THR A 386 -0.65 -24.88 -38.96
CA THR A 386 -0.40 -23.79 -38.01
C THR A 386 0.46 -24.27 -36.86
N ASN A 387 1.37 -23.42 -36.41
CA ASN A 387 2.01 -23.59 -35.12
C ASN A 387 1.03 -23.21 -34.01
N PHE A 388 1.23 -23.80 -32.83
CA PHE A 388 0.46 -23.46 -31.64
C PHE A 388 1.34 -22.66 -30.70
N GLU A 389 0.94 -21.43 -30.41
CA GLU A 389 1.72 -20.49 -29.60
C GLU A 389 1.72 -20.79 -28.10
N GLY A 390 0.80 -21.65 -27.64
CA GLY A 390 0.61 -21.95 -26.23
C GLY A 390 -0.36 -20.99 -25.52
N ILE A 391 -1.13 -21.53 -24.57
CA ILE A 391 -2.10 -20.77 -23.78
C ILE A 391 -1.43 -19.68 -22.94
N ALA A 392 -0.23 -19.93 -22.43
CA ALA A 392 0.53 -18.98 -21.62
C ALA A 392 0.93 -17.76 -22.46
N THR A 393 1.52 -18.00 -23.64
CA THR A 393 1.92 -16.95 -24.58
C THR A 393 0.71 -16.16 -25.08
N PHE A 394 -0.41 -16.83 -25.35
CA PHE A 394 -1.67 -16.19 -25.70
C PHE A 394 -2.13 -15.17 -24.66
N ILE A 395 -2.09 -15.52 -23.36
CA ILE A 395 -2.49 -14.62 -22.27
C ILE A 395 -1.58 -13.38 -22.23
N THR A 396 -0.26 -13.57 -22.29
CA THR A 396 0.69 -12.46 -22.27
C THR A 396 0.50 -11.55 -23.49
N ARG A 397 0.38 -12.13 -24.69
CA ARG A 397 0.21 -11.36 -25.92
C ARG A 397 -1.08 -10.54 -25.91
N GLN A 398 -2.21 -11.10 -25.46
CA GLN A 398 -3.47 -10.35 -25.35
C GLN A 398 -3.34 -9.13 -24.42
N ALA A 399 -2.55 -9.24 -23.36
CA ALA A 399 -2.29 -8.13 -22.45
C ALA A 399 -1.37 -7.05 -23.05
N GLU A 400 -0.47 -7.43 -23.96
CA GLU A 400 0.44 -6.52 -24.66
C GLU A 400 -0.24 -5.82 -25.85
N ASP A 401 -1.06 -6.56 -26.61
CA ASP A 401 -1.76 -6.07 -27.81
C ASP A 401 -2.93 -5.12 -27.47
N ASP A 402 -3.71 -5.43 -26.43
CA ASP A 402 -4.76 -4.55 -25.90
C ASP A 402 -4.48 -4.13 -24.44
N PRO A 403 -3.87 -2.95 -24.21
CA PRO A 403 -3.59 -2.44 -22.88
C PRO A 403 -4.84 -1.87 -22.17
N SER A 404 -6.04 -2.34 -22.51
CA SER A 404 -7.27 -1.92 -21.83
C SER A 404 -7.29 -2.39 -20.37
N PRO A 405 -7.84 -1.59 -19.42
CA PRO A 405 -7.90 -1.96 -18.00
C PRO A 405 -8.71 -3.23 -17.70
N GLY A 406 -9.55 -3.66 -18.64
CA GLY A 406 -10.30 -4.93 -18.55
C GLY A 406 -9.42 -6.12 -18.92
N MET A 407 -8.72 -6.03 -20.05
CA MET A 407 -7.83 -7.07 -20.56
C MET A 407 -6.65 -7.32 -19.62
N LEU A 408 -6.02 -6.26 -19.11
CA LEU A 408 -4.95 -6.35 -18.12
C LEU A 408 -5.41 -7.04 -16.82
N ARG A 409 -6.66 -6.80 -16.38
CA ARG A 409 -7.22 -7.48 -15.19
C ARG A 409 -7.50 -8.95 -15.45
N TRP A 410 -8.01 -9.29 -16.63
CA TRP A 410 -8.20 -10.68 -17.04
C TRP A 410 -6.86 -11.43 -17.05
N ALA A 411 -5.82 -10.87 -17.66
CA ALA A 411 -4.50 -11.50 -17.72
C ALA A 411 -3.88 -11.63 -16.32
N GLN A 412 -4.02 -10.60 -15.48
CA GLN A 412 -3.58 -10.65 -14.08
C GLN A 412 -4.22 -11.79 -13.27
N GLY A 413 -5.45 -12.20 -13.62
CA GLY A 413 -6.10 -13.36 -13.01
C GLY A 413 -5.27 -14.63 -13.11
N PHE A 414 -4.57 -14.83 -14.22
CA PHE A 414 -3.78 -16.04 -14.53
C PHE A 414 -2.30 -15.94 -14.19
N THR A 415 -1.85 -14.78 -13.70
CA THR A 415 -0.45 -14.56 -13.32
C THR A 415 -0.30 -14.50 -11.80
N ASN A 416 0.86 -14.92 -11.30
CA ASN A 416 1.30 -14.68 -9.95
C ASN A 416 2.47 -13.72 -9.93
N LYS A 417 2.46 -12.88 -8.91
CA LYS A 417 3.62 -12.04 -8.58
C LYS A 417 4.62 -12.90 -7.84
N LYS A 418 5.81 -13.06 -8.41
CA LYS A 418 6.95 -13.67 -7.73
C LYS A 418 8.04 -12.64 -7.52
N ALA A 419 8.86 -12.86 -6.50
CA ALA A 419 10.08 -12.09 -6.33
C ALA A 419 10.94 -12.20 -7.60
N CYS A 420 11.43 -11.07 -8.09
CA CYS A 420 12.26 -11.02 -9.28
C CYS A 420 13.49 -11.93 -9.09
N PRO A 421 13.78 -12.86 -10.02
CA PRO A 421 14.87 -13.81 -9.85
C PRO A 421 16.25 -13.15 -9.94
N THR A 422 16.39 -12.01 -10.62
CA THR A 422 17.67 -11.29 -10.72
C THR A 422 18.02 -10.52 -9.45
N CYS A 423 17.05 -9.83 -8.84
CA CYS A 423 17.31 -8.99 -7.66
C CYS A 423 16.75 -9.59 -6.36
N HIS A 424 16.10 -10.75 -6.41
CA HIS A 424 15.47 -11.43 -5.28
C HIS A 424 14.56 -10.53 -4.43
N GLY A 425 13.87 -9.57 -5.06
CA GLY A 425 12.98 -8.62 -4.36
C GLY A 425 13.63 -7.33 -3.87
N THR A 426 14.95 -7.18 -3.97
CA THR A 426 15.69 -5.99 -3.50
C THR A 426 15.50 -4.74 -4.38
N ARG A 427 14.92 -4.90 -5.58
CA ARG A 427 14.61 -3.84 -6.56
C ARG A 427 15.82 -3.14 -7.19
N LEU A 428 17.02 -3.38 -6.70
CA LEU A 428 18.24 -2.70 -7.13
C LEU A 428 19.08 -3.54 -8.10
N LYS A 429 20.01 -2.89 -8.80
CA LYS A 429 21.08 -3.54 -9.53
C LYS A 429 22.05 -4.23 -8.59
N LYS A 430 22.73 -5.25 -9.12
CA LYS A 430 23.70 -6.03 -8.35
C LYS A 430 24.82 -5.14 -7.82
N GLU A 431 25.36 -4.24 -8.64
CA GLU A 431 26.43 -3.31 -8.28
C GLU A 431 26.07 -2.45 -7.05
N SER A 432 24.84 -1.92 -7.02
CA SER A 432 24.34 -1.09 -5.92
C SER A 432 24.30 -1.83 -4.58
N LEU A 433 24.06 -3.15 -4.60
CA LEU A 433 24.01 -4.00 -3.39
C LEU A 433 25.38 -4.34 -2.81
N TYR A 434 26.46 -4.06 -3.54
CA TYR A 434 27.83 -4.30 -3.06
C TYR A 434 28.52 -3.05 -2.51
N PHE A 435 27.77 -1.95 -2.35
CA PHE A 435 28.16 -0.88 -1.44
C PHE A 435 27.67 -1.22 -0.04
N LYS A 436 28.58 -1.20 0.93
CA LYS A 436 28.30 -1.59 2.32
C LYS A 436 28.69 -0.49 3.30
N ILE A 437 27.93 -0.41 4.38
CA ILE A 437 28.23 0.36 5.59
C ILE A 437 28.19 -0.62 6.75
N ALA A 438 29.29 -0.73 7.51
CA ALA A 438 29.42 -1.69 8.61
C ALA A 438 28.91 -3.10 8.23
N GLU A 439 29.43 -3.64 7.11
CA GLU A 439 29.11 -4.95 6.52
C GLU A 439 27.70 -5.14 5.95
N LYS A 440 26.83 -4.12 5.96
CA LYS A 440 25.46 -4.22 5.44
C LYS A 440 25.22 -3.34 4.21
N ASN A 441 24.49 -3.87 3.24
CA ASN A 441 24.02 -3.10 2.08
C ASN A 441 22.68 -2.41 2.35
N ILE A 442 22.27 -1.52 1.44
CA ILE A 442 21.07 -0.70 1.63
C ILE A 442 19.76 -1.52 1.68
N SER A 443 19.67 -2.62 0.93
CA SER A 443 18.47 -3.48 0.93
C SER A 443 18.37 -4.29 2.21
N GLU A 444 19.48 -4.84 2.70
CA GLU A 444 19.51 -5.59 3.97
C GLU A 444 19.02 -4.73 5.13
N LEU A 445 19.43 -3.44 5.18
CA LEU A 445 18.93 -2.50 6.18
C LEU A 445 17.45 -2.16 5.98
N SER A 446 17.01 -2.07 4.72
CA SER A 446 15.61 -1.74 4.39
C SER A 446 14.63 -2.88 4.69
N GLU A 447 15.12 -4.11 4.82
CA GLU A 447 14.34 -5.31 5.19
C GLU A 447 14.29 -5.55 6.70
N MET A 448 15.04 -4.80 7.50
CA MET A 448 14.95 -4.87 8.96
C MET A 448 13.67 -4.20 9.45
N ASP A 449 13.06 -4.78 10.48
CA ASP A 449 12.01 -4.14 11.28
C ASP A 449 12.59 -2.85 11.89
N ILE A 450 11.78 -1.77 11.97
CA ILE A 450 12.23 -0.45 12.48
C ILE A 450 12.93 -0.57 13.83
N SER A 451 12.45 -1.43 14.74
CA SER A 451 13.08 -1.67 16.05
C SER A 451 14.53 -2.17 15.95
N ILE A 452 14.79 -3.12 15.05
CA ILE A 452 16.13 -3.68 14.79
C ILE A 452 16.99 -2.63 14.09
N LEU A 453 16.41 -1.91 13.13
CA LEU A 453 17.08 -0.87 12.38
C LEU A 453 17.53 0.28 13.28
N GLN A 454 16.70 0.68 14.25
CA GLN A 454 17.02 1.67 15.26
C GLN A 454 18.24 1.27 16.09
N ALA A 455 18.26 0.03 16.58
CA ALA A 455 19.39 -0.50 17.34
C ALA A 455 20.67 -0.51 16.49
N TRP A 456 20.57 -0.87 15.21
CA TRP A 456 21.69 -0.86 14.28
C TRP A 456 22.28 0.55 14.07
N PHE A 457 21.44 1.55 13.79
CA PHE A 457 21.90 2.94 13.61
C PHE A 457 22.42 3.58 14.90
N LYS A 458 22.00 3.12 16.07
CA LYS A 458 22.52 3.61 17.36
C LYS A 458 24.01 3.30 17.53
N ASP A 459 24.46 2.12 17.11
CA ASP A 459 25.85 1.67 17.31
C ASP A 459 26.75 1.81 16.08
N VAL A 460 26.23 2.27 14.93
CA VAL A 460 26.98 2.28 13.66
C VAL A 460 28.25 3.12 13.70
N GLU A 461 28.25 4.27 14.38
CA GLU A 461 29.40 5.20 14.44
C GLU A 461 30.67 4.55 15.01
N LYS A 462 30.52 3.56 15.91
CA LYS A 462 31.64 2.79 16.48
C LYS A 462 32.35 1.92 15.44
N LYS A 463 31.66 1.59 14.35
CA LYS A 463 32.14 0.72 13.26
C LYS A 463 32.60 1.50 12.03
N LEU A 464 32.45 2.82 12.03
CA LEU A 464 32.85 3.69 10.93
C LEU A 464 34.24 4.28 11.19
N SER A 465 34.97 4.57 10.10
CA SER A 465 36.22 5.33 10.20
C SER A 465 35.97 6.77 10.66
N LYS A 466 37.03 7.45 11.14
CA LYS A 466 36.93 8.88 11.50
C LYS A 466 36.39 9.73 10.34
N THR A 467 36.87 9.49 9.12
CA THR A 467 36.42 10.20 7.91
C THR A 467 34.97 9.92 7.56
N GLN A 468 34.53 8.65 7.65
CA GLN A 468 33.13 8.28 7.43
C GLN A 468 32.22 8.96 8.45
N ASN A 469 32.61 8.93 9.73
CA ASN A 469 31.85 9.59 10.79
C ASN A 469 31.70 11.09 10.53
N THR A 470 32.77 11.81 10.18
CA THR A 470 32.71 13.25 9.86
C THR A 470 31.71 13.57 8.76
N ILE A 471 31.63 12.74 7.71
CA ILE A 471 30.70 12.95 6.59
C ILE A 471 29.27 12.53 6.96
N ALA A 472 29.12 11.52 7.81
CA ALA A 472 27.84 10.89 8.10
C ALA A 472 27.06 11.54 9.26
N VAL A 473 27.67 12.39 10.10
CA VAL A 473 27.03 12.92 11.34
C VAL A 473 25.61 13.44 11.11
N GLU A 474 25.43 14.43 10.22
CA GLU A 474 24.13 15.05 9.98
C GLU A 474 23.12 14.06 9.37
N VAL A 475 23.58 13.21 8.44
CA VAL A 475 22.72 12.21 7.79
C VAL A 475 22.25 11.14 8.79
N LEU A 476 23.14 10.70 9.68
CA LEU A 476 22.81 9.73 10.74
C LEU A 476 21.85 10.33 11.77
N LYS A 477 22.01 11.61 12.11
CA LYS A 477 21.08 12.34 13.00
C LYS A 477 19.67 12.33 12.41
N GLU A 478 19.52 12.70 11.13
CA GLU A 478 18.22 12.71 10.44
C GLU A 478 17.58 11.32 10.35
N ILE A 479 18.37 10.29 9.99
CA ILE A 479 17.88 8.90 9.93
C ILE A 479 17.39 8.44 11.31
N ARG A 480 18.19 8.65 12.36
CA ARG A 480 17.84 8.25 13.73
C ARG A 480 16.58 8.95 14.21
N SER A 481 16.44 10.25 13.94
CA SER A 481 15.26 11.03 14.32
C SER A 481 14.00 10.48 13.66
N ARG A 482 14.02 10.21 12.35
CA ARG A 482 12.86 9.69 11.62
C ARG A 482 12.48 8.27 12.02
N ILE A 483 13.47 7.42 12.29
CA ILE A 483 13.24 6.08 12.86
C ILE A 483 12.60 6.18 14.24
N GLN A 484 13.09 7.10 15.09
CA GLN A 484 12.52 7.34 16.42
C GLN A 484 11.04 7.76 16.34
N PHE A 485 10.67 8.64 15.41
CA PHE A 485 9.27 9.02 15.23
C PHE A 485 8.38 7.85 14.79
N LEU A 486 8.87 6.94 13.94
CA LEU A 486 8.14 5.72 13.60
C LEU A 486 7.92 4.81 14.82
N MET A 487 8.90 4.72 15.73
CA MET A 487 8.78 3.98 16.99
C MET A 487 7.73 4.61 17.92
N GLU A 488 7.70 5.94 18.01
CA GLU A 488 6.77 6.69 18.86
C GLU A 488 5.32 6.50 18.43
N VAL A 489 5.05 6.42 17.12
CA VAL A 489 3.69 6.13 16.61
C VAL A 489 3.36 4.63 16.57
N GLY A 490 4.23 3.75 17.09
CA GLY A 490 3.96 2.31 17.20
C GLY A 490 4.04 1.55 15.87
N LEU A 491 4.99 1.90 15.00
CA LEU A 491 5.29 1.22 13.74
C LEU A 491 6.64 0.48 13.77
N ASP A 492 7.03 0.01 14.96
CA ASP A 492 8.30 -0.64 15.26
C ASP A 492 8.53 -1.97 14.51
N TYR A 493 7.45 -2.58 14.03
CA TYR A 493 7.43 -3.86 13.32
C TYR A 493 7.47 -3.73 11.78
N VAL A 494 7.33 -2.52 11.25
CA VAL A 494 7.29 -2.29 9.80
C VAL A 494 8.71 -2.29 9.23
N THR A 495 8.86 -2.64 7.96
CA THR A 495 10.15 -2.55 7.24
C THR A 495 10.12 -1.41 6.24
N LEU A 496 11.27 -0.80 5.95
CA LEU A 496 11.36 0.31 4.97
C LEU A 496 11.02 -0.13 3.54
N ASN A 497 11.26 -1.40 3.20
CA ASN A 497 10.94 -1.97 1.89
C ASN A 497 9.46 -2.41 1.74
N ARG A 498 8.66 -2.36 2.82
CA ARG A 498 7.24 -2.71 2.76
C ARG A 498 6.51 -1.80 1.79
N SER A 499 5.72 -2.40 0.89
CA SER A 499 4.95 -1.66 -0.11
C SER A 499 3.85 -0.84 0.55
N SER A 500 3.72 0.42 0.11
CA SER A 500 2.64 1.32 0.50
C SER A 500 1.24 0.73 0.28
N LYS A 501 1.06 -0.12 -0.73
CA LYS A 501 -0.21 -0.81 -1.03
C LYS A 501 -0.68 -1.77 0.06
N THR A 502 0.26 -2.30 0.84
CA THR A 502 -0.01 -3.31 1.88
C THR A 502 -0.23 -2.71 3.26
N LEU A 503 -0.20 -1.39 3.36
CA LEU A 503 -0.44 -0.68 4.61
C LEU A 503 -1.94 -0.57 4.87
N SER A 504 -2.35 -0.74 6.12
CA SER A 504 -3.69 -0.36 6.56
C SER A 504 -3.87 1.16 6.54
N GLY A 505 -5.12 1.64 6.58
CA GLY A 505 -5.42 3.08 6.67
C GLY A 505 -4.72 3.73 7.87
N GLY A 506 -4.82 3.11 9.05
CA GLY A 506 -4.16 3.57 10.27
C GLY A 506 -2.63 3.48 10.23
N GLU A 507 -2.03 2.47 9.59
CA GLU A 507 -0.57 2.42 9.39
C GLU A 507 -0.09 3.58 8.49
N ALA A 508 -0.77 3.81 7.36
CA ALA A 508 -0.42 4.89 6.44
C ALA A 508 -0.59 6.27 7.07
N GLN A 509 -1.65 6.47 7.86
CA GLN A 509 -1.88 7.69 8.60
C GLN A 509 -0.76 7.97 9.62
N ARG A 510 -0.36 6.94 10.39
CA ARG A 510 0.74 7.05 11.36
C ARG A 510 2.10 7.28 10.72
N ILE A 511 2.37 6.68 9.56
CA ILE A 511 3.57 6.98 8.77
C ILE A 511 3.59 8.45 8.36
N ARG A 512 2.44 8.98 7.90
CA ARG A 512 2.32 10.39 7.54
C ARG A 512 2.51 11.30 8.75
N LEU A 513 1.92 10.95 9.89
CA LEU A 513 2.11 11.67 11.16
C LEU A 513 3.59 11.70 11.57
N ALA A 514 4.28 10.56 11.58
CA ALA A 514 5.70 10.49 11.90
C ALA A 514 6.55 11.34 10.94
N THR A 515 6.19 11.38 9.66
CA THR A 515 6.84 12.23 8.65
C THR A 515 6.63 13.72 8.95
N GLN A 516 5.41 14.10 9.35
CA GLN A 516 5.12 15.50 9.72
C GLN A 516 5.85 15.93 11.00
N ILE A 517 5.88 15.08 12.02
CA ILE A 517 6.68 15.34 13.25
C ILE A 517 8.16 15.50 12.87
N GLY A 518 8.66 14.69 11.94
CA GLY A 518 10.03 14.79 11.42
C GLY A 518 10.35 16.06 10.64
N SER A 519 9.35 16.74 10.09
CA SER A 519 9.57 18.00 9.35
C SER A 519 9.85 19.21 10.24
N GLN A 520 9.59 19.09 11.56
CA GLN A 520 9.84 20.14 12.57
C GLN A 520 9.24 21.51 12.21
N LEU A 521 8.13 21.54 11.48
CA LEU A 521 7.43 22.78 11.17
C LEU A 521 6.85 23.41 12.45
N VAL A 522 6.82 24.74 12.49
CA VAL A 522 6.27 25.55 13.59
C VAL A 522 5.22 26.50 13.02
N GLY A 523 4.18 26.81 13.80
CA GLY A 523 3.12 27.73 13.38
C GLY A 523 2.17 27.13 12.34
N VAL A 524 2.07 25.80 12.27
CA VAL A 524 1.17 25.06 11.39
C VAL A 524 -0.09 24.63 12.16
N LEU A 525 -1.23 24.57 11.48
CA LEU A 525 -2.45 23.93 11.97
C LEU A 525 -2.54 22.52 11.39
N TYR A 526 -2.37 21.51 12.23
CA TYR A 526 -2.56 20.11 11.85
C TYR A 526 -4.00 19.69 12.11
N ILE A 527 -4.66 19.11 11.11
CA ILE A 527 -6.02 18.58 11.24
C ILE A 527 -5.98 17.07 11.00
N LEU A 528 -6.37 16.29 12.01
CA LEU A 528 -6.28 14.83 12.00
C LEU A 528 -7.67 14.21 12.07
N ASP A 529 -7.88 13.18 11.25
CA ASP A 529 -9.13 12.41 11.18
C ASP A 529 -8.97 11.08 11.92
N GLU A 530 -9.44 11.01 13.16
CA GLU A 530 -9.49 9.77 13.97
C GLU A 530 -8.17 8.98 13.99
N PRO A 531 -7.06 9.58 14.45
CA PRO A 531 -5.74 8.96 14.41
C PRO A 531 -5.60 7.71 15.30
N SER A 532 -6.57 7.44 16.19
CA SER A 532 -6.60 6.23 17.03
C SER A 532 -7.07 4.95 16.29
N ILE A 533 -7.53 5.07 15.04
CA ILE A 533 -8.06 3.92 14.29
C ILE A 533 -7.02 2.81 14.10
N GLY A 534 -7.44 1.57 14.34
CA GLY A 534 -6.60 0.37 14.27
C GLY A 534 -5.47 0.34 15.29
N LEU A 535 -5.49 1.22 16.30
CA LEU A 535 -4.56 1.21 17.42
C LEU A 535 -5.12 0.42 18.59
N HIS A 536 -4.25 -0.40 19.16
CA HIS A 536 -4.50 -0.98 20.47
C HIS A 536 -4.36 0.11 21.55
N GLN A 537 -5.13 0.03 22.65
CA GLN A 537 -5.15 1.06 23.70
C GLN A 537 -3.76 1.40 24.26
N ARG A 538 -2.86 0.41 24.30
CA ARG A 538 -1.43 0.61 24.64
C ARG A 538 -0.75 1.66 23.77
N ASP A 539 -0.95 1.56 22.46
CA ASP A 539 -0.28 2.40 21.47
C ASP A 539 -1.00 3.75 21.34
N ASN A 540 -2.30 3.82 21.67
CA ASN A 540 -3.05 5.08 21.75
C ASN A 540 -2.42 6.08 22.73
N VAL A 541 -1.94 5.61 23.88
CA VAL A 541 -1.20 6.46 24.85
C VAL A 541 0.07 7.07 24.22
N ARG A 542 0.77 6.31 23.37
CA ARG A 542 1.96 6.83 22.67
C ARG A 542 1.59 7.86 21.62
N LEU A 543 0.51 7.63 20.88
CA LEU A 543 -0.04 8.59 19.92
C LEU A 543 -0.39 9.92 20.60
N ILE A 544 -1.14 9.89 21.70
CA ILE A 544 -1.50 11.09 22.47
C ILE A 544 -0.23 11.88 22.86
N THR A 545 0.81 11.17 23.32
CA THR A 545 2.10 11.79 23.67
C THR A 545 2.75 12.45 22.45
N ALA A 546 2.76 11.78 21.30
CA ALA A 546 3.31 12.32 20.06
C ALA A 546 2.54 13.58 19.58
N LEU A 547 1.21 13.61 19.72
CA LEU A 547 0.40 14.78 19.38
C LEU A 547 0.64 15.97 20.32
N LYS A 548 0.83 15.70 21.62
CA LYS A 548 1.25 16.72 22.59
C LYS A 548 2.62 17.29 22.24
N ASN A 549 3.58 16.45 21.87
CA ASN A 549 4.89 16.91 21.41
C ASN A 549 4.77 17.78 20.15
N LEU A 550 3.94 17.37 19.18
CA LEU A 550 3.69 18.16 17.96
C LEU A 550 3.12 19.55 18.27
N ARG A 551 2.20 19.63 19.24
CA ARG A 551 1.67 20.89 19.78
C ARG A 551 2.77 21.70 20.46
N ASP A 552 3.55 21.09 21.35
CA ASP A 552 4.54 21.76 22.20
C ASP A 552 5.73 22.34 21.40
N VAL A 553 5.96 21.86 20.18
CA VAL A 553 6.88 22.47 19.20
C VAL A 553 6.41 23.87 18.73
N GLY A 554 5.16 24.25 18.99
CA GLY A 554 4.57 25.54 18.61
C GLY A 554 3.56 25.42 17.47
N ASN A 555 2.83 24.30 17.41
CA ASN A 555 1.78 24.07 16.42
C ASN A 555 0.41 23.97 17.09
N SER A 556 -0.64 24.21 16.30
CA SER A 556 -2.02 23.92 16.70
C SER A 556 -2.43 22.57 16.16
N VAL A 557 -3.04 21.72 17.00
CA VAL A 557 -3.44 20.36 16.60
C VAL A 557 -4.94 20.22 16.82
N LEU A 558 -5.69 20.02 15.74
CA LEU A 558 -7.12 19.80 15.74
C LEU A 558 -7.40 18.34 15.37
N VAL A 559 -8.06 17.60 16.25
CA VAL A 559 -8.29 16.17 16.07
C VAL A 559 -9.79 15.89 16.08
N VAL A 560 -10.31 15.22 15.06
CA VAL A 560 -11.65 14.62 15.11
C VAL A 560 -11.53 13.26 15.76
N GLU A 561 -12.16 13.04 16.91
CA GLU A 561 -12.00 11.78 17.66
C GLU A 561 -13.23 11.37 18.48
N HIS A 562 -13.27 10.08 18.78
CA HIS A 562 -14.24 9.40 19.63
C HIS A 562 -13.60 8.67 20.81
N ASP A 563 -12.27 8.55 20.84
CA ASP A 563 -11.56 7.94 21.95
C ASP A 563 -11.63 8.78 23.24
N LYS A 564 -11.95 8.09 24.34
CA LYS A 564 -12.11 8.69 25.67
C LYS A 564 -10.80 9.26 26.19
N ASP A 565 -9.68 8.55 26.02
CA ASP A 565 -8.38 8.98 26.56
C ASP A 565 -7.89 10.24 25.84
N MET A 566 -8.04 10.31 24.52
CA MET A 566 -7.73 11.51 23.71
C MET A 566 -8.52 12.73 24.18
N MET A 567 -9.83 12.59 24.40
CA MET A 567 -10.67 13.71 24.88
C MET A 567 -10.20 14.21 26.24
N LEU A 568 -9.93 13.30 27.19
CA LEU A 568 -9.51 13.64 28.54
C LEU A 568 -8.11 14.24 28.62
N GLU A 569 -7.22 13.83 27.72
CA GLU A 569 -5.82 14.28 27.66
C GLU A 569 -5.61 15.54 26.78
N SER A 570 -6.66 16.00 26.09
CA SER A 570 -6.63 17.22 25.27
C SER A 570 -6.65 18.51 26.10
N ASP A 571 -6.33 19.64 25.48
CA ASP A 571 -6.41 20.95 26.15
C ASP A 571 -7.83 21.53 26.08
N TYR A 572 -8.56 21.23 25.00
CA TYR A 572 -9.88 21.78 24.72
C TYR A 572 -10.72 20.78 23.92
N VAL A 573 -12.01 20.68 24.22
CA VAL A 573 -12.96 19.77 23.57
C VAL A 573 -14.14 20.56 23.02
N ILE A 574 -14.49 20.28 21.77
CA ILE A 574 -15.64 20.81 21.05
C ILE A 574 -16.59 19.65 20.76
N ASP A 575 -17.75 19.64 21.39
CA ASP A 575 -18.79 18.63 21.18
C ASP A 575 -19.84 19.17 20.20
N ILE A 576 -20.03 18.47 19.08
CA ILE A 576 -20.99 18.82 18.04
C ILE A 576 -22.19 17.87 18.09
N GLY A 577 -23.39 18.43 18.13
CA GLY A 577 -24.62 17.67 18.23
C GLY A 577 -25.87 18.56 18.13
N PRO A 578 -26.97 18.22 18.82
CA PRO A 578 -27.17 17.06 19.69
C PRO A 578 -27.41 15.73 18.93
N GLY A 579 -27.70 15.78 17.63
CA GLY A 579 -27.98 14.61 16.79
C GLY A 579 -27.07 14.50 15.56
N ALA A 580 -27.43 13.61 14.64
CA ALA A 580 -26.80 13.46 13.32
C ALA A 580 -27.60 14.18 12.23
N GLY A 581 -26.96 14.47 11.09
CA GLY A 581 -27.62 15.02 9.91
C GLY A 581 -28.32 16.35 10.20
N VAL A 582 -29.60 16.45 9.85
CA VAL A 582 -30.40 17.67 10.05
C VAL A 582 -30.57 18.06 11.53
N HIS A 583 -30.45 17.10 12.45
CA HIS A 583 -30.54 17.29 13.90
C HIS A 583 -29.20 17.63 14.56
N GLY A 584 -28.10 17.57 13.81
CA GLY A 584 -26.77 17.96 14.25
C GLY A 584 -26.41 19.39 13.85
N GLY A 585 -25.12 19.61 13.65
CA GLY A 585 -24.56 20.85 13.11
C GLY A 585 -24.56 22.01 14.08
N ARG A 586 -24.70 21.77 15.39
CA ARG A 586 -24.62 22.79 16.45
C ARG A 586 -23.51 22.43 17.43
N ILE A 587 -22.88 23.46 18.00
CA ILE A 587 -21.92 23.28 19.09
C ILE A 587 -22.72 23.17 20.38
N VAL A 588 -22.64 22.00 21.04
CA VAL A 588 -23.37 21.75 22.29
C VAL A 588 -22.50 21.99 23.52
N ALA A 589 -21.18 21.86 23.38
CA ALA A 589 -20.20 22.26 24.37
C ALA A 589 -18.87 22.64 23.70
N ALA A 590 -18.19 23.65 24.24
CA ALA A 590 -16.83 24.02 23.86
C ALA A 590 -16.11 24.46 25.14
N SER A 591 -15.25 23.61 25.70
CA SER A 591 -14.61 23.87 27.00
C SER A 591 -13.39 22.96 27.25
N THR A 592 -12.74 23.13 28.40
CA THR A 592 -11.70 22.19 28.85
C THR A 592 -12.31 20.81 29.14
N PRO A 593 -11.54 19.70 29.07
CA PRO A 593 -12.08 18.37 29.35
C PRO A 593 -12.73 18.25 30.74
N LYS A 594 -12.21 18.96 31.75
CA LYS A 594 -12.76 18.95 33.12
C LYS A 594 -14.12 19.63 33.20
N ASP A 595 -14.31 20.72 32.46
CA ASP A 595 -15.59 21.44 32.42
C ASP A 595 -16.61 20.76 31.52
N MET A 596 -16.16 20.10 30.44
CA MET A 596 -16.98 19.33 29.53
C MET A 596 -17.84 18.28 30.26
N LEU A 597 -17.31 17.64 31.31
CA LEU A 597 -18.03 16.66 32.13
C LEU A 597 -19.24 17.22 32.89
N LYS A 598 -19.32 18.55 33.06
CA LYS A 598 -20.45 19.22 33.74
C LYS A 598 -21.64 19.43 32.80
N PHE A 599 -21.42 19.40 31.48
CA PHE A 599 -22.47 19.58 30.50
C PHE A 599 -23.38 18.34 30.43
N ASN A 600 -24.62 18.53 30.00
CA ASN A 600 -25.58 17.45 29.80
C ASN A 600 -25.63 17.00 28.33
N THR A 601 -24.47 16.65 27.76
CA THR A 601 -24.37 16.10 26.40
C THR A 601 -24.26 14.58 26.44
N VAL A 602 -24.58 13.91 25.32
CA VAL A 602 -24.48 12.45 25.21
C VAL A 602 -23.04 11.99 25.48
N THR A 603 -22.06 12.69 24.89
CA THR A 603 -20.63 12.46 25.10
C THR A 603 -20.26 12.55 26.59
N ALA A 604 -20.64 13.64 27.26
CA ALA A 604 -20.36 13.82 28.69
C ALA A 604 -21.03 12.75 29.57
N GLN A 605 -22.26 12.34 29.23
CA GLN A 605 -22.98 11.28 29.93
C GLN A 605 -22.27 9.92 29.82
N TYR A 606 -21.68 9.59 28.67
CA TYR A 606 -20.86 8.38 28.50
C TYR A 606 -19.55 8.45 29.30
N ILE A 607 -18.83 9.58 29.23
CA ILE A 607 -17.55 9.73 29.94
C ILE A 607 -17.74 9.70 31.47
N THR A 608 -18.82 10.33 31.97
CA THR A 608 -19.16 10.30 33.40
C THR A 608 -19.77 8.98 33.87
N GLY A 609 -20.17 8.10 32.94
CA GLY A 609 -20.79 6.80 33.22
C GLY A 609 -22.28 6.86 33.56
N LYS A 610 -22.96 8.00 33.32
CA LYS A 610 -24.43 8.10 33.40
C LYS A 610 -25.09 7.23 32.32
N LEU A 611 -24.55 7.27 31.11
CA LEU A 611 -24.81 6.31 30.06
C LEU A 611 -23.62 5.35 29.96
N LYS A 612 -23.89 4.09 29.66
CA LYS A 612 -22.85 3.07 29.49
C LYS A 612 -23.35 1.91 28.65
N ILE A 613 -22.43 1.27 27.94
CA ILE A 613 -22.67 -0.02 27.29
C ILE A 613 -22.60 -1.11 28.38
N GLU A 614 -23.75 -1.70 28.68
CA GLU A 614 -23.90 -2.69 29.75
C GLU A 614 -23.18 -4.01 29.44
N ILE A 615 -22.53 -4.57 30.46
CA ILE A 615 -21.87 -5.88 30.35
C ILE A 615 -22.97 -6.96 30.43
N PRO A 616 -22.98 -7.96 29.50
CA PRO A 616 -23.94 -9.04 29.55
C PRO A 616 -23.88 -9.81 30.88
N LYS A 617 -25.02 -9.94 31.57
CA LYS A 617 -25.11 -10.70 32.84
C LYS A 617 -24.76 -12.19 32.67
N LYS A 618 -25.04 -12.75 31.50
CA LYS A 618 -24.68 -14.11 31.09
C LYS A 618 -24.19 -14.04 29.64
N ARG A 619 -23.03 -14.65 29.36
CA ARG A 619 -22.49 -14.80 28.01
C ARG A 619 -23.11 -16.00 27.31
N ARG A 620 -23.21 -15.96 25.99
CA ARG A 620 -23.87 -17.01 25.20
C ARG A 620 -23.03 -18.29 25.22
N ALA A 621 -23.69 -19.43 25.45
CA ALA A 621 -23.04 -20.74 25.44
C ALA A 621 -22.62 -21.20 24.02
N GLY A 622 -23.27 -20.68 22.98
CA GLY A 622 -23.09 -21.10 21.58
C GLY A 622 -23.96 -22.33 21.24
N ASN A 623 -23.80 -22.85 20.03
CA ASN A 623 -24.56 -24.01 19.53
C ASN A 623 -23.82 -25.37 19.73
N GLY A 624 -22.69 -25.36 20.42
CA GLY A 624 -21.84 -26.54 20.66
C GLY A 624 -20.92 -26.95 19.50
N LYS A 625 -21.09 -26.35 18.31
CA LYS A 625 -20.25 -26.59 17.14
C LYS A 625 -19.10 -25.57 17.08
N LYS A 626 -18.05 -25.90 16.33
CA LYS A 626 -16.88 -25.03 16.13
C LYS A 626 -16.24 -25.22 14.76
N ILE A 627 -15.53 -24.20 14.30
CA ILE A 627 -14.58 -24.28 13.18
C ILE A 627 -13.18 -24.28 13.79
N THR A 628 -12.35 -25.26 13.45
CA THR A 628 -10.97 -25.37 13.94
C THR A 628 -10.00 -25.15 12.78
N LEU A 629 -9.18 -24.11 12.88
CA LEU A 629 -8.12 -23.79 11.93
C LEU A 629 -6.77 -24.18 12.53
N LYS A 630 -5.98 -25.00 11.84
CA LYS A 630 -4.72 -25.56 12.37
C LYS A 630 -3.50 -25.16 11.57
N GLY A 631 -2.43 -24.84 12.30
CA GLY A 631 -1.07 -24.69 11.78
C GLY A 631 -0.87 -23.53 10.81
N CYS A 632 -1.43 -22.37 11.10
CA CYS A 632 -1.26 -21.16 10.30
C CYS A 632 0.18 -20.64 10.42
N THR A 633 0.86 -20.46 9.29
CA THR A 633 2.24 -19.94 9.20
C THR A 633 2.35 -18.76 8.23
N GLY A 634 1.22 -18.17 7.83
CA GLY A 634 1.17 -16.99 6.98
C GLY A 634 1.84 -15.77 7.63
N HIS A 635 2.69 -15.08 6.87
CA HIS A 635 3.42 -13.89 7.33
C HIS A 635 4.19 -14.13 8.64
N ASN A 636 3.75 -13.52 9.74
CA ASN A 636 4.38 -13.62 11.06
C ASN A 636 3.74 -14.67 11.99
N LEU A 637 2.70 -15.39 11.55
CA LEU A 637 2.02 -16.41 12.36
C LEU A 637 2.96 -17.59 12.65
N LYS A 638 3.04 -18.03 13.92
CA LYS A 638 3.95 -19.09 14.38
C LYS A 638 3.22 -20.42 14.57
N ASN A 639 2.82 -21.06 13.46
CA ASN A 639 2.11 -22.37 13.46
C ASN A 639 0.87 -22.36 14.37
N VAL A 640 0.09 -21.29 14.26
CA VAL A 640 -1.05 -21.00 15.14
C VAL A 640 -2.22 -21.92 14.83
N SER A 641 -2.87 -22.44 15.88
CA SER A 641 -4.11 -23.22 15.76
C SER A 641 -5.18 -22.64 16.68
N VAL A 642 -6.39 -22.46 16.17
CA VAL A 642 -7.47 -21.75 16.86
C VAL A 642 -8.83 -22.42 16.61
N ASP A 643 -9.66 -22.39 17.66
CA ASP A 643 -11.05 -22.83 17.62
C ASP A 643 -11.99 -21.61 17.63
N PHE A 644 -12.90 -21.56 16.66
CA PHE A 644 -13.95 -20.55 16.55
C PHE A 644 -15.30 -21.17 16.96
N PRO A 645 -15.78 -20.95 18.20
CA PRO A 645 -17.06 -21.48 18.65
C PRO A 645 -18.25 -20.81 17.93
N LEU A 646 -19.17 -21.61 17.39
CA LEU A 646 -20.28 -21.11 16.58
C LEU A 646 -21.50 -20.68 17.43
N GLY A 647 -22.32 -19.79 16.87
CA GLY A 647 -23.48 -19.20 17.55
C GLY A 647 -23.10 -18.24 18.68
N LYS A 648 -21.93 -17.60 18.57
CA LYS A 648 -21.38 -16.66 19.55
C LYS A 648 -20.96 -15.35 18.89
N PHE A 649 -20.87 -14.31 19.72
CA PHE A 649 -20.15 -13.07 19.40
C PHE A 649 -18.67 -13.23 19.74
N ILE A 650 -17.83 -13.45 18.71
CA ILE A 650 -16.38 -13.70 18.85
C ILE A 650 -15.61 -12.41 18.57
N CYS A 651 -14.70 -12.03 19.44
CA CYS A 651 -13.82 -10.88 19.26
C CYS A 651 -12.36 -11.32 19.11
N VAL A 652 -11.70 -10.91 18.03
CA VAL A 652 -10.27 -11.09 17.82
C VAL A 652 -9.57 -9.79 18.16
N THR A 653 -8.74 -9.81 19.21
CA THR A 653 -7.99 -8.64 19.72
C THR A 653 -6.49 -8.91 19.70
N GLY A 654 -5.71 -7.89 20.01
CA GLY A 654 -4.25 -7.94 20.07
C GLY A 654 -3.63 -6.68 19.49
N VAL A 655 -2.33 -6.47 19.70
CA VAL A 655 -1.64 -5.24 19.24
C VAL A 655 -1.62 -5.11 17.70
N SER A 656 -1.39 -3.89 17.22
CA SER A 656 -1.17 -3.62 15.79
C SER A 656 -0.03 -4.51 15.25
N GLY A 657 -0.22 -5.19 14.12
CA GLY A 657 0.79 -6.08 13.54
C GLY A 657 0.93 -7.46 14.18
N SER A 658 0.09 -7.85 15.15
CA SER A 658 0.19 -9.17 15.82
C SER A 658 -0.20 -10.38 14.96
N GLY A 659 -0.79 -10.15 13.78
CA GLY A 659 -1.22 -11.20 12.85
C GLY A 659 -2.74 -11.41 12.75
N LYS A 660 -3.57 -10.51 13.32
CA LYS A 660 -5.05 -10.60 13.29
C LYS A 660 -5.61 -10.73 11.87
N SER A 661 -5.29 -9.79 10.98
CA SER A 661 -5.73 -9.80 9.58
C SER A 661 -5.16 -11.00 8.81
N SER A 662 -3.90 -11.38 9.08
CA SER A 662 -3.30 -12.59 8.49
C SER A 662 -4.11 -13.85 8.85
N LEU A 663 -4.54 -13.98 10.10
CA LEU A 663 -5.31 -15.13 10.58
C LEU A 663 -6.74 -15.13 10.04
N ILE A 664 -7.41 -13.98 10.04
CA ILE A 664 -8.84 -13.87 9.72
C ILE A 664 -9.07 -13.55 8.24
N ASN A 665 -8.70 -12.36 7.76
CA ASN A 665 -9.00 -11.90 6.40
C ASN A 665 -8.19 -12.60 5.30
N GLU A 666 -6.97 -13.04 5.62
CA GLU A 666 -6.06 -13.65 4.62
C GLU A 666 -5.95 -15.18 4.74
N THR A 667 -6.45 -15.79 5.82
CA THR A 667 -6.47 -17.25 5.97
C THR A 667 -7.89 -17.80 6.15
N LEU A 668 -8.59 -17.45 7.24
CA LEU A 668 -9.92 -18.00 7.53
C LEU A 668 -10.95 -17.64 6.46
N TYR A 669 -11.07 -16.35 6.11
CA TYR A 669 -12.08 -15.91 5.16
C TYR A 669 -11.86 -16.50 3.76
N PRO A 670 -10.65 -16.49 3.16
CA PRO A 670 -10.41 -17.12 1.88
C PRO A 670 -10.73 -18.62 1.87
N LEU A 671 -10.46 -19.34 2.98
CA LEU A 671 -10.85 -20.76 3.11
C LEU A 671 -12.36 -20.96 3.07
N LEU A 672 -13.11 -20.18 3.85
CA LEU A 672 -14.56 -20.26 3.86
C LEU A 672 -15.15 -19.79 2.52
N SER A 673 -14.61 -18.72 1.94
CA SER A 673 -15.05 -18.14 0.67
C SER A 673 -14.80 -19.10 -0.51
N ALA A 674 -13.65 -19.79 -0.53
CA ALA A 674 -13.36 -20.83 -1.51
C ALA A 674 -14.35 -22.00 -1.38
N HIS A 675 -14.66 -22.43 -0.15
CA HIS A 675 -15.61 -23.52 0.09
C HIS A 675 -17.04 -23.20 -0.36
N PHE A 676 -17.57 -22.02 -0.02
CA PHE A 676 -18.97 -21.67 -0.27
C PHE A 676 -19.23 -21.00 -1.62
N TYR A 677 -18.24 -20.28 -2.18
CA TYR A 677 -18.42 -19.45 -3.37
C TYR A 677 -17.43 -19.77 -4.49
N ASN A 678 -16.57 -20.77 -4.32
CA ASN A 678 -15.50 -21.11 -5.26
C ASN A 678 -14.61 -19.89 -5.61
N SER A 679 -14.33 -19.07 -4.59
CA SER A 679 -13.54 -17.84 -4.68
C SER A 679 -12.08 -18.12 -5.04
N GLU A 680 -11.51 -17.29 -5.91
CA GLU A 680 -10.10 -17.36 -6.33
C GLU A 680 -9.11 -16.79 -5.29
N LYS A 681 -9.59 -16.23 -4.17
CA LYS A 681 -8.71 -15.71 -3.12
C LYS A 681 -7.92 -16.86 -2.49
N LYS A 682 -6.60 -16.87 -2.68
CA LYS A 682 -5.72 -17.89 -2.09
C LYS A 682 -5.49 -17.61 -0.60
N PRO A 683 -5.75 -18.57 0.31
CA PRO A 683 -5.41 -18.41 1.71
C PRO A 683 -3.89 -18.43 1.92
N LEU A 684 -3.41 -17.77 2.98
CA LEU A 684 -2.03 -17.93 3.44
C LEU A 684 -1.77 -19.36 3.94
N ALA A 685 -0.49 -19.70 4.13
CA ALA A 685 -0.06 -21.03 4.54
C ALA A 685 -0.73 -21.50 5.85
N TYR A 686 -1.35 -22.69 5.80
CA TYR A 686 -2.04 -23.36 6.89
C TYR A 686 -1.92 -24.90 6.72
N LYS A 687 -2.19 -25.68 7.77
CA LYS A 687 -2.11 -27.16 7.70
C LYS A 687 -3.45 -27.81 7.37
N SER A 688 -4.51 -27.43 8.07
CA SER A 688 -5.86 -27.98 7.84
C SER A 688 -6.92 -27.10 8.50
N ILE A 689 -8.16 -27.24 8.04
CA ILE A 689 -9.34 -26.60 8.62
C ILE A 689 -10.44 -27.66 8.74
N VAL A 690 -11.13 -27.70 9.88
CA VAL A 690 -12.15 -28.71 10.20
C VAL A 690 -13.42 -28.02 10.68
N GLY A 691 -14.59 -28.56 10.31
CA GLY A 691 -15.89 -28.07 10.77
C GLY A 691 -16.48 -26.94 9.91
N ILE A 692 -15.98 -26.74 8.68
CA ILE A 692 -16.54 -25.75 7.73
C ILE A 692 -18.01 -26.08 7.41
N ASP A 693 -18.37 -27.37 7.32
CA ASP A 693 -19.74 -27.82 7.03
C ASP A 693 -20.77 -27.47 8.13
N ASN A 694 -20.33 -26.87 9.24
CA ASN A 694 -21.21 -26.40 10.29
C ASN A 694 -21.89 -25.06 10.00
N VAL A 695 -21.52 -24.38 8.91
CA VAL A 695 -22.12 -23.09 8.47
C VAL A 695 -22.52 -23.17 6.99
N ASP A 696 -23.56 -22.42 6.60
CA ASP A 696 -24.09 -22.47 5.24
C ASP A 696 -23.33 -21.55 4.29
N LYS A 697 -22.81 -20.43 4.82
CA LYS A 697 -22.15 -19.38 4.05
C LYS A 697 -21.33 -18.47 4.97
N VAL A 698 -20.37 -17.75 4.38
CA VAL A 698 -19.55 -16.74 5.05
C VAL A 698 -19.81 -15.36 4.45
N ILE A 699 -19.80 -14.30 5.26
CA ILE A 699 -19.96 -12.92 4.80
C ILE A 699 -18.90 -12.05 5.43
N GLU A 700 -18.03 -11.46 4.60
CA GLU A 700 -17.06 -10.44 5.00
C GLU A 700 -17.67 -9.05 4.82
N ILE A 701 -17.65 -8.26 5.89
CA ILE A 701 -18.11 -6.87 5.92
C ILE A 701 -16.91 -5.99 6.28
N ASP A 702 -16.18 -5.56 5.25
CA ASP A 702 -15.00 -4.72 5.35
C ASP A 702 -15.30 -3.23 5.14
N GLN A 703 -14.32 -2.37 5.44
CA GLN A 703 -14.41 -0.92 5.27
C GLN A 703 -14.13 -0.43 3.85
N SER A 704 -13.93 -1.34 2.89
CA SER A 704 -13.69 -0.93 1.50
C SER A 704 -14.87 -0.12 0.95
N PRO A 705 -14.63 0.90 0.11
CA PRO A 705 -15.72 1.72 -0.44
C PRO A 705 -16.75 0.86 -1.16
N ILE A 706 -18.05 1.11 -0.94
CA ILE A 706 -19.13 0.39 -1.65
C ILE A 706 -19.09 0.59 -3.17
N GLY A 707 -18.38 1.62 -3.64
CA GLY A 707 -18.05 1.84 -5.03
C GLY A 707 -17.00 2.94 -5.19
N ARG A 708 -16.32 2.94 -6.33
CA ARG A 708 -15.24 3.89 -6.66
C ARG A 708 -15.66 5.03 -7.56
N THR A 709 -16.95 5.10 -7.90
CA THR A 709 -17.49 6.13 -8.79
C THR A 709 -18.65 6.83 -8.12
N PRO A 710 -18.92 8.11 -8.47
CA PRO A 710 -20.09 8.84 -8.00
C PRO A 710 -21.45 8.18 -8.32
N ARG A 711 -21.47 7.16 -9.21
CA ARG A 711 -22.69 6.42 -9.57
C ARG A 711 -23.10 5.40 -8.52
N SER A 712 -22.16 4.89 -7.74
CA SER A 712 -22.46 4.01 -6.61
C SER A 712 -22.97 4.85 -5.45
N ASN A 713 -24.03 4.39 -4.79
CA ASN A 713 -24.67 5.04 -3.64
C ASN A 713 -25.44 4.00 -2.81
N PRO A 714 -25.87 4.34 -1.57
CA PRO A 714 -26.62 3.42 -0.71
C PRO A 714 -27.80 2.75 -1.43
N ALA A 715 -28.60 3.50 -2.18
CA ALA A 715 -29.78 2.96 -2.85
C ALA A 715 -29.47 1.95 -3.96
N THR A 716 -28.38 2.16 -4.71
CA THR A 716 -27.92 1.18 -5.70
C THR A 716 -27.30 -0.06 -5.07
N TYR A 717 -26.59 0.10 -3.95
CA TYR A 717 -25.88 -1.01 -3.31
C TYR A 717 -26.84 -1.97 -2.60
N THR A 718 -27.83 -1.45 -1.88
CA THR A 718 -28.89 -2.25 -1.27
C THR A 718 -29.90 -2.79 -2.30
N ASN A 719 -29.78 -2.38 -3.56
CA ASN A 719 -30.71 -2.66 -4.66
C ASN A 719 -32.13 -2.07 -4.52
N VAL A 720 -32.40 -1.28 -3.47
CA VAL A 720 -33.70 -0.62 -3.28
C VAL A 720 -34.05 0.34 -4.42
N PHE A 721 -33.03 0.88 -5.10
CA PHE A 721 -33.24 1.77 -6.23
C PHE A 721 -33.92 1.07 -7.42
N SER A 722 -33.77 -0.25 -7.57
CA SER A 722 -34.50 -0.99 -8.60
C SER A 722 -36.00 -1.00 -8.32
N ASP A 723 -36.39 -1.22 -7.07
CA ASP A 723 -37.80 -1.20 -6.65
C ASP A 723 -38.41 0.21 -6.78
N ILE A 724 -37.65 1.25 -6.40
CA ILE A 724 -38.07 2.65 -6.58
C ILE A 724 -38.28 2.97 -8.08
N ARG A 725 -37.38 2.53 -8.97
CA ARG A 725 -37.54 2.77 -10.42
C ARG A 725 -38.75 2.08 -11.00
N ASN A 726 -39.07 0.87 -10.53
CA ASN A 726 -40.27 0.15 -10.94
C ASN A 726 -41.52 0.91 -10.51
N LEU A 727 -41.57 1.40 -9.27
CA LEU A 727 -42.66 2.25 -8.78
C LEU A 727 -42.87 3.50 -9.65
N PHE A 728 -41.79 4.20 -10.02
CA PHE A 728 -41.89 5.40 -10.89
C PHE A 728 -42.37 5.07 -12.31
N ALA A 729 -42.00 3.90 -12.85
CA ALA A 729 -42.47 3.45 -14.16
C ALA A 729 -43.95 3.04 -14.16
N GLU A 730 -44.51 2.70 -13.00
CA GLU A 730 -45.91 2.31 -12.86
C GLU A 730 -46.89 3.49 -12.78
N LEU A 731 -46.37 4.72 -12.59
CA LEU A 731 -47.17 5.94 -12.48
C LEU A 731 -47.95 6.25 -13.77
N PRO A 732 -49.16 6.82 -13.69
CA PRO A 732 -49.96 7.17 -14.86
C PRO A 732 -49.21 8.06 -15.87
N GLU A 733 -48.52 9.10 -15.40
CA GLU A 733 -47.77 10.03 -16.25
C GLU A 733 -46.59 9.33 -16.95
N ALA A 734 -45.94 8.39 -16.27
CA ALA A 734 -44.86 7.60 -16.85
C ALA A 734 -45.37 6.63 -17.91
N LYS A 735 -46.50 5.95 -17.65
CA LYS A 735 -47.15 5.03 -18.59
C LYS A 735 -47.61 5.74 -19.86
N ILE A 736 -48.22 6.92 -19.75
CA ILE A 736 -48.65 7.72 -20.90
C ILE A 736 -47.46 8.08 -21.80
N ARG A 737 -46.30 8.40 -21.20
CA ARG A 737 -45.06 8.73 -21.93
C ARG A 737 -44.26 7.50 -22.37
N GLY A 738 -44.73 6.28 -22.10
CA GLY A 738 -44.03 5.04 -22.42
C GLY A 738 -42.71 4.84 -21.67
N TYR A 739 -42.54 5.50 -20.52
CA TYR A 739 -41.31 5.42 -19.73
C TYR A 739 -41.22 4.09 -18.98
N LYS A 740 -40.13 3.36 -19.25
CA LYS A 740 -39.77 2.12 -18.56
C LYS A 740 -38.84 2.40 -17.37
N PRO A 741 -38.59 1.43 -16.46
CA PRO A 741 -37.64 1.59 -15.35
C PRO A 741 -36.22 2.00 -15.76
N GLY A 742 -35.84 1.77 -17.03
CA GLY A 742 -34.58 2.24 -17.61
C GLY A 742 -34.48 3.78 -17.73
N ARG A 743 -35.59 4.49 -18.00
CA ARG A 743 -35.63 5.97 -18.08
C ARG A 743 -35.23 6.61 -16.75
N PHE A 744 -35.63 5.96 -15.66
CA PHE A 744 -35.37 6.35 -14.28
C PHE A 744 -34.02 5.85 -13.74
N SER A 745 -33.15 5.30 -14.60
CA SER A 745 -31.80 4.90 -14.21
C SER A 745 -30.78 5.94 -14.66
N PHE A 746 -30.05 6.53 -13.72
CA PHE A 746 -28.94 7.43 -14.06
C PHE A 746 -27.75 6.70 -14.74
N ASN A 747 -27.72 5.36 -14.75
CA ASN A 747 -26.68 4.58 -15.40
C ASN A 747 -26.94 4.34 -16.89
N VAL A 748 -28.19 4.45 -17.34
CA VAL A 748 -28.62 4.10 -18.70
C VAL A 748 -28.88 5.35 -19.52
N LYS A 749 -28.54 5.31 -20.81
CA LYS A 749 -28.86 6.40 -21.74
C LYS A 749 -30.37 6.56 -21.89
N GLY A 750 -30.79 7.80 -22.11
CA GLY A 750 -32.16 8.11 -22.47
C GLY A 750 -33.02 8.66 -21.34
N GLY A 751 -32.47 9.03 -20.18
CA GLY A 751 -33.17 9.82 -19.14
C GLY A 751 -32.23 10.52 -18.16
N ARG A 752 -31.00 10.00 -18.02
CA ARG A 752 -29.89 10.68 -17.34
C ARG A 752 -29.49 11.98 -18.04
N CYS A 753 -28.78 12.84 -17.30
CA CYS A 753 -28.07 13.98 -17.88
C CYS A 753 -26.87 13.47 -18.71
N GLU A 754 -26.81 13.82 -19.99
CA GLU A 754 -25.72 13.36 -20.88
C GLU A 754 -24.39 14.06 -20.59
N THR A 755 -24.41 15.31 -20.12
CA THR A 755 -23.20 16.09 -19.82
C THR A 755 -22.35 15.45 -18.71
N CYS A 756 -22.97 14.96 -17.64
CA CYS A 756 -22.27 14.25 -16.56
C CYS A 756 -22.39 12.73 -16.67
N GLY A 757 -23.02 12.21 -17.74
CA GLY A 757 -23.34 10.80 -17.90
C GLY A 757 -24.07 10.20 -16.68
N GLY A 758 -24.93 10.98 -16.02
CA GLY A 758 -25.69 10.59 -14.83
C GLY A 758 -24.95 10.60 -13.49
N ALA A 759 -23.67 11.02 -13.43
CA ALA A 759 -22.93 11.11 -12.17
C ALA A 759 -23.44 12.26 -11.27
N GLY A 760 -23.93 13.34 -11.87
CA GLY A 760 -24.31 14.59 -11.19
C GLY A 760 -23.14 15.53 -10.92
N VAL A 761 -21.90 15.04 -11.04
CA VAL A 761 -20.65 15.77 -10.89
C VAL A 761 -19.73 15.52 -12.10
N LYS A 762 -18.77 16.42 -12.32
CA LYS A 762 -17.66 16.26 -13.25
C LYS A 762 -16.36 16.15 -12.43
N THR A 763 -15.47 15.25 -12.83
CA THR A 763 -14.13 15.16 -12.23
C THR A 763 -13.21 16.17 -12.92
N ILE A 764 -12.55 17.02 -12.14
CA ILE A 764 -11.47 17.87 -12.62
C ILE A 764 -10.16 17.23 -12.20
N GLU A 765 -9.35 16.83 -13.17
CA GLU A 765 -8.03 16.26 -12.92
C GLU A 765 -7.04 17.35 -12.49
N MET A 766 -6.35 17.11 -11.39
CA MET A 766 -5.43 18.07 -10.77
C MET A 766 -4.01 17.53 -10.82
N ASN A 767 -3.04 18.35 -11.24
CA ASN A 767 -1.65 17.88 -11.42
C ASN A 767 -0.91 17.61 -10.10
N PHE A 768 -1.18 18.41 -9.05
CA PHE A 768 -0.46 18.37 -7.77
C PHE A 768 -1.36 18.11 -6.56
N LEU A 769 -2.67 18.28 -6.73
CA LEU A 769 -3.67 18.09 -5.70
C LEU A 769 -4.51 16.86 -6.05
N PRO A 770 -5.24 16.27 -5.09
CA PRO A 770 -6.23 15.26 -5.41
C PRO A 770 -7.28 15.80 -6.39
N ASP A 771 -7.77 14.95 -7.29
CA ASP A 771 -8.87 15.29 -8.19
C ASP A 771 -10.10 15.76 -7.40
N VAL A 772 -10.77 16.77 -7.93
CA VAL A 772 -11.94 17.38 -7.27
C VAL A 772 -13.19 17.11 -8.10
N TYR A 773 -14.29 16.81 -7.43
CA TYR A 773 -15.61 16.69 -8.05
C TYR A 773 -16.32 18.04 -8.01
N VAL A 774 -16.71 18.55 -9.17
CA VAL A 774 -17.51 19.77 -9.29
C VAL A 774 -18.93 19.43 -9.73
N VAL A 775 -19.93 20.08 -9.12
CA VAL A 775 -21.34 19.89 -9.46
C VAL A 775 -21.57 20.18 -10.95
N CYS A 776 -22.32 19.32 -11.64
CA CYS A 776 -22.62 19.53 -13.05
C CYS A 776 -23.56 20.74 -13.22
N ASP A 777 -23.03 21.78 -13.85
CA ASP A 777 -23.70 22.98 -14.39
C ASP A 777 -25.03 22.73 -15.14
N VAL A 778 -25.13 21.67 -15.94
CA VAL A 778 -26.32 21.44 -16.78
C VAL A 778 -27.50 20.88 -15.97
N CYS A 779 -27.25 19.92 -15.07
CA CYS A 779 -28.32 19.30 -14.27
C CYS A 779 -28.36 19.80 -12.83
N ASN A 780 -27.46 20.68 -12.42
CA ASN A 780 -27.27 21.14 -11.04
C ASN A 780 -27.26 19.98 -10.04
N GLY A 781 -26.47 18.94 -10.33
CA GLY A 781 -26.38 17.76 -9.48
C GLY A 781 -27.54 16.76 -9.56
N LYS A 782 -28.65 17.08 -10.24
CA LYS A 782 -29.87 16.23 -10.26
C LYS A 782 -29.74 14.91 -11.02
N ARG A 783 -28.63 14.65 -11.71
CA ARG A 783 -28.32 13.42 -12.49
C ARG A 783 -29.23 13.12 -13.70
N TYR A 784 -30.39 13.74 -13.81
CA TYR A 784 -31.38 13.50 -14.85
C TYR A 784 -31.63 14.74 -15.72
N ASN A 785 -32.18 14.51 -16.91
CA ASN A 785 -32.68 15.58 -17.75
C ASN A 785 -34.04 16.10 -17.27
N ARG A 786 -34.49 17.25 -17.82
CA ARG A 786 -35.70 17.93 -17.35
C ARG A 786 -36.96 17.08 -17.52
N GLU A 787 -37.12 16.39 -18.66
CA GLU A 787 -38.36 15.65 -18.96
C GLU A 787 -38.53 14.41 -18.06
N THR A 788 -37.44 13.86 -17.52
CA THR A 788 -37.50 12.75 -16.55
C THR A 788 -37.95 13.25 -15.17
N LEU A 789 -37.52 14.45 -14.78
CA LEU A 789 -37.84 15.05 -13.48
C LEU A 789 -39.28 15.58 -13.38
N GLU A 790 -40.00 15.65 -14.50
CA GLU A 790 -41.44 15.99 -14.51
C GLU A 790 -42.31 14.89 -13.91
N ILE A 791 -41.86 13.63 -13.92
CA ILE A 791 -42.58 12.52 -13.29
C ILE A 791 -42.39 12.59 -11.78
N ARG A 792 -43.50 12.63 -11.04
CA ARG A 792 -43.51 12.81 -9.58
C ARG A 792 -44.34 11.75 -8.87
N PHE A 793 -43.78 11.20 -7.81
CA PHE A 793 -44.50 10.37 -6.84
C PHE A 793 -44.67 11.17 -5.55
N LYS A 794 -45.91 11.32 -5.04
CA LYS A 794 -46.23 12.18 -3.88
C LYS A 794 -45.55 13.56 -3.97
N SER A 795 -45.67 14.21 -5.12
CA SER A 795 -45.07 15.54 -5.44
C SER A 795 -43.54 15.61 -5.52
N LYS A 796 -42.82 14.48 -5.42
CA LYS A 796 -41.37 14.39 -5.46
C LYS A 796 -40.89 13.69 -6.72
N SER A 797 -39.93 14.27 -7.43
CA SER A 797 -39.26 13.62 -8.56
C SER A 797 -38.31 12.53 -8.09
N ILE A 798 -37.82 11.70 -9.01
CA ILE A 798 -36.85 10.66 -8.66
C ILE A 798 -35.54 11.22 -8.08
N SER A 799 -35.12 12.42 -8.52
CA SER A 799 -33.95 13.09 -7.93
C SER A 799 -34.25 13.58 -6.52
N ASP A 800 -35.47 14.04 -6.25
CA ASP A 800 -35.85 14.49 -4.90
C ASP A 800 -35.88 13.31 -3.93
N VAL A 801 -36.37 12.15 -4.38
CA VAL A 801 -36.34 10.89 -3.60
C VAL A 801 -34.91 10.46 -3.30
N LEU A 802 -34.00 10.52 -4.29
CA LEU A 802 -32.58 10.21 -4.06
C LEU A 802 -31.91 11.19 -3.08
N ASN A 803 -32.38 12.43 -2.99
CA ASN A 803 -31.84 13.43 -2.07
C ASN A 803 -32.50 13.41 -0.68
N MET A 804 -33.50 12.56 -0.43
CA MET A 804 -34.04 12.36 0.91
C MET A 804 -33.01 11.67 1.80
N THR A 805 -32.95 12.08 3.06
CA THR A 805 -32.25 11.29 4.09
C THR A 805 -32.95 9.95 4.27
N ILE A 806 -32.24 8.94 4.77
CA ILE A 806 -32.84 7.63 5.06
C ILE A 806 -33.98 7.74 6.06
N ASP A 807 -33.90 8.63 7.05
CA ASP A 807 -35.00 8.91 7.98
C ASP A 807 -36.25 9.42 7.24
N GLN A 808 -36.09 10.43 6.39
CA GLN A 808 -37.17 10.97 5.55
C GLN A 808 -37.74 9.91 4.61
N ALA A 809 -36.87 9.08 4.03
CA ALA A 809 -37.27 8.04 3.09
C ALA A 809 -38.03 6.90 3.80
N CYS A 810 -37.69 6.55 5.04
CA CYS A 810 -38.43 5.58 5.84
C CYS A 810 -39.88 6.05 6.03
N GLU A 811 -40.08 7.29 6.46
CA GLU A 811 -41.42 7.88 6.62
C GLU A 811 -42.16 7.96 5.27
N PHE A 812 -41.47 8.38 4.21
CA PHE A 812 -42.06 8.56 2.89
C PHE A 812 -42.57 7.25 2.25
N PHE A 813 -41.84 6.15 2.46
CA PHE A 813 -42.13 4.83 1.90
C PHE A 813 -42.82 3.87 2.87
N GLU A 814 -43.27 4.31 4.05
CA GLU A 814 -43.94 3.46 5.06
C GLU A 814 -45.08 2.61 4.47
N MET A 815 -45.87 3.19 3.55
CA MET A 815 -46.99 2.53 2.87
C MET A 815 -46.58 1.58 1.73
N VAL A 816 -45.28 1.40 1.47
CA VAL A 816 -44.72 0.52 0.42
C VAL A 816 -43.79 -0.50 1.08
N PRO A 817 -44.31 -1.64 1.60
CA PRO A 817 -43.57 -2.52 2.51
C PRO A 817 -42.23 -3.05 1.98
N ASN A 818 -42.17 -3.37 0.68
CA ASN A 818 -40.95 -3.92 0.05
C ASN A 818 -39.79 -2.92 0.09
N ILE A 819 -40.08 -1.64 -0.20
CA ILE A 819 -39.09 -0.55 -0.18
C ILE A 819 -38.80 -0.16 1.27
N PHE A 820 -39.83 0.00 2.10
CA PHE A 820 -39.72 0.37 3.51
C PHE A 820 -38.77 -0.56 4.28
N ARG A 821 -38.93 -1.88 4.14
CA ARG A 821 -38.10 -2.85 4.86
C ARG A 821 -36.60 -2.68 4.57
N GLN A 822 -36.23 -2.43 3.31
CA GLN A 822 -34.83 -2.25 2.93
C GLN A 822 -34.27 -0.92 3.45
N ILE A 823 -35.04 0.17 3.34
CA ILE A 823 -34.61 1.48 3.86
C ILE A 823 -34.53 1.46 5.39
N LYS A 824 -35.46 0.79 6.07
CA LYS A 824 -35.47 0.64 7.52
C LYS A 824 -34.21 -0.05 8.04
N THR A 825 -33.68 -1.04 7.34
CA THR A 825 -32.40 -1.66 7.72
C THR A 825 -31.22 -0.70 7.65
N LEU A 826 -31.23 0.29 6.75
CA LEU A 826 -30.22 1.35 6.74
C LEU A 826 -30.38 2.29 7.95
N GLN A 827 -31.61 2.59 8.35
CA GLN A 827 -31.88 3.37 9.55
C GLN A 827 -31.44 2.63 10.82
N ASP A 828 -31.74 1.33 10.92
CA ASP A 828 -31.43 0.48 12.08
C ASP A 828 -29.93 0.35 12.34
N VAL A 829 -29.08 0.43 11.30
CA VAL A 829 -27.62 0.45 11.43
C VAL A 829 -27.04 1.86 11.73
N GLY A 830 -27.91 2.84 12.00
CA GLY A 830 -27.50 4.20 12.37
C GLY A 830 -27.16 5.12 11.20
N LEU A 831 -27.60 4.81 9.97
CA LEU A 831 -27.34 5.64 8.78
C LEU A 831 -28.51 6.58 8.43
N GLY A 832 -29.43 6.85 9.37
CA GLY A 832 -30.61 7.70 9.12
C GLY A 832 -30.30 9.06 8.48
N TYR A 833 -29.13 9.62 8.77
CA TYR A 833 -28.70 10.96 8.35
C TYR A 833 -28.19 11.05 6.90
N ILE A 834 -27.70 9.97 6.29
CA ILE A 834 -27.19 10.02 4.91
C ILE A 834 -28.35 9.99 3.91
N THR A 835 -28.11 10.50 2.71
CA THR A 835 -29.13 10.47 1.64
C THR A 835 -29.09 9.15 0.85
N LEU A 836 -30.24 8.72 0.32
CA LEU A 836 -30.34 7.49 -0.49
C LEU A 836 -29.37 7.51 -1.69
N GLY A 837 -29.21 8.68 -2.31
CA GLY A 837 -28.39 8.91 -3.48
C GLY A 837 -26.98 9.41 -3.20
N GLN A 838 -26.55 9.50 -1.94
CA GLN A 838 -25.22 10.01 -1.56
C GLN A 838 -24.11 9.23 -2.28
N GLN A 839 -23.15 9.95 -2.85
CA GLN A 839 -22.10 9.34 -3.65
C GLN A 839 -21.19 8.46 -2.78
N ALA A 840 -20.91 7.24 -3.24
CA ALA A 840 -20.07 6.28 -2.51
C ALA A 840 -18.67 6.80 -2.19
N THR A 841 -18.14 7.69 -3.04
CA THR A 841 -16.83 8.34 -2.87
C THR A 841 -16.80 9.33 -1.70
N THR A 842 -17.97 9.80 -1.25
CA THR A 842 -18.12 10.73 -0.12
C THR A 842 -18.39 10.01 1.20
N LEU A 843 -18.73 8.72 1.17
CA LEU A 843 -18.98 7.94 2.38
C LEU A 843 -17.66 7.64 3.11
N SER A 844 -17.71 7.63 4.44
CA SER A 844 -16.60 7.12 5.25
C SER A 844 -16.48 5.59 5.15
N GLY A 845 -15.34 5.04 5.56
CA GLY A 845 -15.14 3.58 5.60
C GLY A 845 -16.18 2.88 6.48
N GLY A 846 -16.46 3.44 7.66
CA GLY A 846 -17.48 2.93 8.58
C GLY A 846 -18.92 3.10 8.07
N GLU A 847 -19.23 4.18 7.32
CA GLU A 847 -20.52 4.31 6.64
C GLU A 847 -20.69 3.26 5.54
N ALA A 848 -19.67 3.07 4.70
CA ALA A 848 -19.65 2.04 3.67
C ALA A 848 -19.86 0.63 4.26
N GLN A 849 -19.19 0.33 5.37
CA GLN A 849 -19.33 -0.93 6.08
C GLN A 849 -20.76 -1.13 6.62
N ARG A 850 -21.37 -0.10 7.21
CA ARG A 850 -22.75 -0.14 7.70
C ARG A 850 -23.78 -0.32 6.57
N VAL A 851 -23.56 0.26 5.39
CA VAL A 851 -24.40 0.00 4.20
C VAL A 851 -24.34 -1.48 3.79
N LYS A 852 -23.16 -2.11 3.84
CA LYS A 852 -23.01 -3.55 3.57
C LYS A 852 -23.75 -4.38 4.62
N LEU A 853 -23.59 -4.03 5.90
CA LEU A 853 -24.30 -4.69 7.00
C LEU A 853 -25.82 -4.60 6.84
N ALA A 854 -26.36 -3.41 6.54
CA ALA A 854 -27.79 -3.22 6.27
C ALA A 854 -28.29 -4.09 5.10
N THR A 855 -27.47 -4.21 4.04
CA THR A 855 -27.78 -5.06 2.88
C THR A 855 -27.98 -6.51 3.30
N GLU A 856 -27.16 -7.03 4.20
CA GLU A 856 -27.30 -8.41 4.69
C GLU A 856 -28.47 -8.60 5.66
N LEU A 857 -28.74 -7.61 6.52
CA LEU A 857 -29.90 -7.62 7.41
C LEU A 857 -31.23 -7.59 6.65
N SER A 858 -31.24 -7.02 5.45
CA SER A 858 -32.44 -6.99 4.60
C SER A 858 -32.83 -8.38 4.06
N LYS A 859 -31.86 -9.31 3.96
CA LYS A 859 -32.06 -10.66 3.44
C LYS A 859 -32.72 -11.58 4.47
N ARG A 860 -33.20 -12.73 4.00
CA ARG A 860 -33.71 -13.78 4.90
C ARG A 860 -32.53 -14.49 5.57
N ASP A 861 -32.62 -14.61 6.88
CA ASP A 861 -31.61 -15.26 7.72
C ASP A 861 -31.81 -16.78 7.70
N THR A 862 -30.71 -17.53 7.67
CA THR A 862 -30.71 -19.00 7.78
C THR A 862 -30.35 -19.48 9.19
N GLY A 863 -29.83 -18.59 10.05
CA GLY A 863 -29.37 -18.91 11.40
C GLY A 863 -28.04 -19.67 11.46
N ASN A 864 -27.43 -20.00 10.31
CA ASN A 864 -26.14 -20.71 10.23
C ASN A 864 -25.13 -19.94 9.34
N THR A 865 -25.15 -18.61 9.35
CA THR A 865 -24.20 -17.77 8.61
C THR A 865 -23.02 -17.35 9.50
N PHE A 866 -21.81 -17.31 8.94
CA PHE A 866 -20.60 -16.80 9.59
C PHE A 866 -20.28 -15.39 9.10
N TYR A 867 -20.48 -14.37 9.95
CA TYR A 867 -20.16 -12.98 9.66
C TYR A 867 -18.76 -12.63 10.16
N ILE A 868 -17.97 -11.94 9.34
CA ILE A 868 -16.65 -11.39 9.68
C ILE A 868 -16.72 -9.88 9.47
N LEU A 869 -16.49 -9.11 10.54
CA LEU A 869 -16.42 -7.65 10.49
C LEU A 869 -15.03 -7.18 10.93
N ASP A 870 -14.46 -6.29 10.14
CA ASP A 870 -13.14 -5.70 10.42
C ASP A 870 -13.31 -4.29 11.00
N GLU A 871 -12.94 -4.11 12.27
CA GLU A 871 -13.00 -2.87 13.05
C GLU A 871 -14.30 -2.07 12.87
N PRO A 872 -15.49 -2.67 13.14
CA PRO A 872 -16.76 -2.03 12.88
C PRO A 872 -17.07 -0.80 13.76
N THR A 873 -16.28 -0.54 14.80
CA THR A 873 -16.40 0.69 15.62
C THR A 873 -15.64 1.89 15.08
N THR A 874 -14.97 1.74 13.93
CA THR A 874 -14.23 2.82 13.29
C THR A 874 -15.11 4.04 13.03
N GLY A 875 -14.74 5.18 13.61
CA GLY A 875 -15.45 6.45 13.50
C GLY A 875 -16.84 6.50 14.11
N LEU A 876 -17.10 5.64 15.10
CA LEU A 876 -18.35 5.62 15.84
C LEU A 876 -18.19 6.25 17.22
N HIS A 877 -19.14 7.11 17.56
CA HIS A 877 -19.31 7.60 18.92
C HIS A 877 -19.84 6.47 19.83
N PHE A 878 -19.68 6.58 21.15
CA PHE A 878 -20.14 5.58 22.13
C PHE A 878 -21.60 5.13 21.93
N GLU A 879 -22.48 6.08 21.64
CA GLU A 879 -23.90 5.82 21.34
C GLU A 879 -24.09 5.03 20.04
N ASP A 880 -23.31 5.33 19.01
CA ASP A 880 -23.37 4.62 17.73
C ASP A 880 -22.84 3.18 17.90
N ILE A 881 -21.84 2.97 18.76
CA ILE A 881 -21.35 1.63 19.14
C ILE A 881 -22.47 0.83 19.83
N ARG A 882 -23.25 1.45 20.72
CA ARG A 882 -24.40 0.81 21.36
C ARG A 882 -25.44 0.35 20.32
N ILE A 883 -25.79 1.22 19.38
CA ILE A 883 -26.74 0.90 18.28
C ILE A 883 -26.20 -0.24 17.42
N LEU A 884 -24.92 -0.19 17.05
CA LEU A 884 -24.27 -1.26 16.29
C LEU A 884 -24.31 -2.58 17.05
N LEU A 885 -24.02 -2.59 18.35
CA LEU A 885 -24.08 -3.80 19.16
C LEU A 885 -25.48 -4.43 19.19
N GLU A 886 -26.54 -3.64 19.23
CA GLU A 886 -27.92 -4.17 19.14
C GLU A 886 -28.16 -4.92 17.83
N VAL A 887 -27.65 -4.37 16.73
CA VAL A 887 -27.71 -5.01 15.41
C VAL A 887 -26.90 -6.31 15.39
N LEU A 888 -25.68 -6.31 15.90
CA LEU A 888 -24.82 -7.51 15.94
C LEU A 888 -25.42 -8.59 16.85
N TYR A 889 -26.02 -8.21 17.98
CA TYR A 889 -26.73 -9.14 18.84
C TYR A 889 -27.94 -9.75 18.16
N ARG A 890 -28.67 -9.00 17.34
CA ARG A 890 -29.79 -9.55 16.56
C ARG A 890 -29.31 -10.67 15.63
N LEU A 891 -28.18 -10.48 14.95
CA LEU A 891 -27.58 -11.52 14.10
C LEU A 891 -27.21 -12.77 14.91
N VAL A 892 -26.53 -12.60 16.05
CA VAL A 892 -26.10 -13.73 16.89
C VAL A 892 -27.31 -14.44 17.53
N ASN A 893 -28.32 -13.69 17.97
CA ASN A 893 -29.52 -14.25 18.59
C ASN A 893 -30.37 -15.06 17.61
N ASN A 894 -30.26 -14.80 16.30
CA ASN A 894 -30.87 -15.63 15.26
C ASN A 894 -30.13 -16.95 15.01
N GLY A 895 -29.02 -17.21 15.71
CA GLY A 895 -28.20 -18.43 15.60
C GLY A 895 -26.88 -18.24 14.87
N ASN A 896 -26.68 -17.10 14.19
CA ASN A 896 -25.47 -16.85 13.41
C ASN A 896 -24.23 -16.69 14.29
N THR A 897 -23.07 -16.84 13.66
CA THR A 897 -21.79 -16.53 14.29
C THR A 897 -21.31 -15.18 13.80
N VAL A 898 -20.94 -14.28 14.71
CA VAL A 898 -20.41 -12.97 14.36
C VAL A 898 -19.02 -12.85 14.94
N LEU A 899 -18.02 -12.76 14.07
CA LEU A 899 -16.63 -12.53 14.40
C LEU A 899 -16.28 -11.08 14.10
N VAL A 900 -15.73 -10.37 15.07
CA VAL A 900 -15.25 -9.00 14.92
C VAL A 900 -13.75 -8.94 15.20
N ILE A 901 -13.00 -8.23 14.38
CA ILE A 901 -11.63 -7.82 14.69
C ILE A 901 -11.73 -6.45 15.33
N GLU A 902 -11.31 -6.32 16.59
CA GLU A 902 -11.54 -5.08 17.33
C GLU A 902 -10.43 -4.76 18.33
N HIS A 903 -10.33 -3.46 18.58
CA HIS A 903 -9.46 -2.84 19.56
C HIS A 903 -10.25 -2.05 20.61
N ASN A 904 -11.52 -1.75 20.34
CA ASN A 904 -12.36 -0.99 21.25
C ASN A 904 -12.78 -1.82 22.46
N MET A 905 -12.50 -1.32 23.67
CA MET A 905 -12.81 -2.03 24.91
C MET A 905 -14.31 -2.23 25.14
N ASP A 906 -15.17 -1.37 24.60
CA ASP A 906 -16.64 -1.53 24.71
C ASP A 906 -17.14 -2.75 23.94
N ILE A 907 -16.50 -3.12 22.83
CA ILE A 907 -16.81 -4.36 22.10
C ILE A 907 -16.19 -5.57 22.80
N ILE A 908 -14.91 -5.45 23.19
CA ILE A 908 -14.17 -6.55 23.80
C ILE A 908 -14.82 -6.99 25.11
N LYS A 909 -15.30 -6.06 25.94
CA LYS A 909 -15.95 -6.39 27.22
C LYS A 909 -17.28 -7.12 27.07
N VAL A 910 -17.98 -6.93 25.95
CA VAL A 910 -19.28 -7.57 25.69
C VAL A 910 -19.19 -8.86 24.87
N ALA A 911 -18.02 -9.18 24.31
CA ALA A 911 -17.76 -10.40 23.55
C ALA A 911 -18.09 -11.69 24.33
N ASP A 912 -18.70 -12.69 23.67
CA ASP A 912 -18.93 -14.00 24.29
C ASP A 912 -17.65 -14.84 24.35
N HIS A 913 -16.74 -14.61 23.40
CA HIS A 913 -15.46 -15.32 23.28
C HIS A 913 -14.40 -14.37 22.70
N ILE A 914 -13.21 -14.32 23.32
CA ILE A 914 -12.07 -13.54 22.85
C ILE A 914 -10.97 -14.48 22.36
N ILE A 915 -10.30 -14.08 21.27
CA ILE A 915 -9.03 -14.63 20.81
C ILE A 915 -8.02 -13.48 20.82
N ASP A 916 -7.00 -13.54 21.68
CA ASP A 916 -5.99 -12.48 21.82
C ASP A 916 -4.67 -12.89 21.17
N LEU A 917 -4.17 -12.07 20.24
CA LEU A 917 -2.92 -12.30 19.49
C LEU A 917 -1.80 -11.35 19.94
N GLY A 918 -0.59 -11.88 20.03
CA GLY A 918 0.60 -11.09 20.34
C GLY A 918 1.84 -11.97 20.55
N PRO A 919 2.72 -11.65 21.52
CA PRO A 919 2.65 -10.51 22.45
C PRO A 919 2.86 -9.15 21.76
N GLU A 920 3.75 -9.09 20.76
CA GLU A 920 4.07 -7.85 20.04
C GLU A 920 3.55 -7.87 18.58
N GLY A 921 3.89 -6.84 17.81
CA GLY A 921 3.70 -6.80 16.35
C GLY A 921 4.87 -7.43 15.59
N GLY A 922 4.67 -7.73 14.30
CA GLY A 922 5.73 -8.23 13.40
C GLY A 922 6.32 -9.55 13.86
N LYS A 923 7.66 -9.68 13.82
CA LYS A 923 8.37 -10.90 14.23
C LYS A 923 8.17 -11.28 15.70
N GLY A 924 7.89 -10.29 16.55
CA GLY A 924 7.60 -10.50 17.97
C GLY A 924 6.19 -11.02 18.25
N GLY A 925 5.30 -11.00 17.25
CA GLY A 925 3.91 -11.43 17.36
C GLY A 925 3.62 -12.83 16.81
N GLY A 926 2.39 -13.03 16.36
CA GLY A 926 1.97 -14.23 15.64
C GLY A 926 1.70 -15.44 16.52
N GLU A 927 1.43 -15.24 17.81
CA GLU A 927 1.05 -16.29 18.75
C GLU A 927 -0.33 -15.99 19.36
N ILE A 928 -1.07 -17.03 19.72
CA ILE A 928 -2.29 -16.88 20.53
C ILE A 928 -1.88 -16.81 21.99
N LEU A 929 -2.14 -15.67 22.62
CA LEU A 929 -1.88 -15.46 24.04
C LEU A 929 -2.99 -16.08 24.88
N PHE A 930 -4.24 -15.96 24.43
CA PHE A 930 -5.42 -16.36 25.17
C PHE A 930 -6.60 -16.67 24.25
N THR A 931 -7.45 -17.62 24.67
CA THR A 931 -8.75 -17.92 24.08
C THR A 931 -9.75 -18.25 25.18
N GLY A 932 -10.91 -17.59 25.22
CA GLY A 932 -11.90 -17.80 26.28
C GLY A 932 -12.76 -16.56 26.53
N THR A 933 -13.27 -16.40 27.75
CA THR A 933 -14.14 -15.26 28.10
C THR A 933 -13.35 -13.99 28.48
N PRO A 934 -13.94 -12.79 28.38
CA PRO A 934 -13.35 -11.55 28.90
C PRO A 934 -12.91 -11.61 30.36
N GLU A 935 -13.67 -12.27 31.24
CA GLU A 935 -13.36 -12.44 32.67
C GLU A 935 -12.15 -13.36 32.91
N GLU A 936 -11.85 -14.26 31.98
CA GLU A 936 -10.68 -15.12 32.03
C GLU A 936 -9.45 -14.41 31.45
N LEU A 937 -9.62 -13.61 30.38
CA LEU A 937 -8.53 -12.85 29.75
C LEU A 937 -7.82 -11.92 30.75
N ILE A 938 -8.54 -11.27 31.66
CA ILE A 938 -7.94 -10.35 32.65
C ILE A 938 -6.95 -11.02 33.61
N LYS A 939 -6.90 -12.36 33.65
CA LYS A 939 -5.94 -13.15 34.44
C LYS A 939 -4.66 -13.46 33.66
N GLU A 940 -4.66 -13.31 32.33
CA GLU A 940 -3.49 -13.54 31.48
C GLU A 940 -2.51 -12.37 31.60
N LYS A 941 -1.31 -12.64 32.13
CA LYS A 941 -0.29 -11.60 32.39
C LYS A 941 0.46 -11.17 31.14
N ARG A 942 0.51 -12.02 30.10
CA ARG A 942 1.19 -11.72 28.84
C ARG A 942 0.36 -10.84 27.90
N SER A 943 -0.95 -10.75 28.14
CA SER A 943 -1.87 -9.96 27.31
C SER A 943 -1.74 -8.47 27.60
N TYR A 944 -1.51 -7.67 26.55
CA TYR A 944 -1.60 -6.22 26.64
C TYR A 944 -3.05 -5.73 26.76
N THR A 945 -4.04 -6.52 26.33
CA THR A 945 -5.45 -6.17 26.42
C THR A 945 -5.98 -6.31 27.86
N ALA A 946 -5.52 -7.32 28.60
CA ALA A 946 -5.95 -7.61 29.98
C ALA A 946 -5.97 -6.41 30.95
N PRO A 947 -4.91 -5.56 31.07
CA PRO A 947 -4.92 -4.44 32.02
C PRO A 947 -5.95 -3.36 31.68
N PHE A 948 -6.21 -3.09 30.41
CA PHE A 948 -7.21 -2.11 29.97
C PHE A 948 -8.63 -2.65 30.16
N LEU A 949 -8.86 -3.89 29.73
CA LEU A 949 -10.15 -4.57 29.91
C LEU A 949 -10.53 -4.69 31.41
N LYS A 950 -9.54 -4.92 32.28
CA LYS A 950 -9.76 -4.98 33.73
C LYS A 950 -10.27 -3.65 34.31
N LYS A 951 -9.86 -2.49 33.77
CA LYS A 951 -10.37 -1.18 34.21
C LYS A 951 -11.84 -1.03 33.81
N GLU A 952 -12.17 -1.41 32.58
CA GLU A 952 -13.54 -1.32 32.04
C GLU A 952 -14.51 -2.30 32.74
N LEU A 953 -14.10 -3.54 32.99
CA LEU A 953 -14.94 -4.53 33.70
C LEU A 953 -15.22 -4.16 35.16
N LYS A 954 -14.29 -3.47 35.82
CA LYS A 954 -14.45 -3.06 37.23
C LYS A 954 -15.20 -1.74 37.40
N GLY A 955 -15.46 -1.00 36.31
CA GLY A 955 -16.16 0.30 36.35
C GLY A 955 -15.47 1.37 37.19
N VAL A 956 -14.14 1.30 37.38
CA VAL A 956 -13.44 2.19 38.31
C VAL A 956 -13.21 3.56 37.66
N ASN A 957 -14.05 4.54 38.03
CA ASN A 957 -13.90 5.97 37.75
C ASN A 957 -12.78 6.63 38.60
N ASN A 958 -11.56 6.09 38.60
CA ASN A 958 -10.40 6.75 39.23
C ASN A 958 -9.58 7.51 38.19
N TYR A 959 -10.11 8.61 37.65
CA TYR A 959 -9.41 9.44 36.66
C TYR A 959 -8.88 10.78 37.22
N PHE A 960 -9.01 11.03 38.53
CA PHE A 960 -8.52 12.27 39.17
C PHE A 960 -7.56 12.06 40.35
N ILE A 961 -6.90 10.89 40.44
CA ILE A 961 -5.81 10.69 41.41
C ILE A 961 -4.56 10.23 40.67
N ARG A 962 -3.88 11.17 40.03
CA ARG A 962 -2.41 11.25 39.99
C ARG A 962 -1.97 12.65 39.61
#